data_AF-A0A2S9DU57-F1
#
_entry.id   AF-A0A2S9DU57-F1
#
_cell.length_a   1.000
_cell.length_b   1.000
_cell.length_c   1.000
_cell.angle_alpha   90.00
_cell.angle_beta   90.00
_cell.angle_gamma   90.00
#
_symmetry.space_group_name_H-M   'P 1'
#
loop_
_entity.id
_entity.type
_entity.pdbx_description
1 polymer ?
#
loop_
_entity_poly.entity_id
_entity_poly.type
_entity_poly.pdbx_seq_one_letter_code
_entity_poly.pdbx_strand_id
1 'polypeptide(L)'
;MLTRTTWPLVLLVLGFPLWWLLGLSAILPILLAVPLLWQLAKKRSLATPKGFGWWLLFLVWMSASLFLLWANAPGAVPGGGFSRVLVFGYRFMWYLSCTVMLLWIINTKKEELSNALVVRLMGWMFIFVVAGGLLGVLAPRFEVTSLVELLLPESLRSNSLINSIAHPAAASLTNFLGRPEYRPIAPFAFANSWGSNFSLFLPFFILGWFSKRAGWRRVLGIAILALATIPVVQSMNRGLWASLGLGLLILLGYIAVRGPQRHRFKLVAAVVLTVLVGAVAFSISPLADTALERLDNAHSNERRSQLLTQTVLSTAEGSPVAGFGSTRDIQGSFASIAGGGTPDCPACEVPPLGTQGHIWLVIFSQGLVGAAFFLLFFLWQAWHFWRVQTALQLVGMSLLCFFALQMFIYDTLGMPLLTIMLGLGLMWRERYAALDPQDLPQLTGYFVLHRRQKIVLLSAMSCALALGVLWTSSRPAQYIAQTSLLLAPTPMYLSGTAGEGSRSITVDTEAALVLTQSTLDRVNAAYPELGNAEIRSAVSISATPNSRVLHLNYASTDKQRTTEVMSLIAEEYLAVRNEFLAQRKEQVLRDLQEQLMALSPDTPEQIEVDSLLDIDPELAREIELRDSLIDLTVSDTRAGEILRATTTSESKNQPEVVLVSLSLLGLLPALALQRRSKPRKSGAQMR
;
A
#
# COMPACT_ATOMS: atom_id res chain seq x y z
N MET A 1 -37.15 7.60 -10.18
CA MET A 1 -35.85 7.33 -9.50
C MET A 1 -34.81 8.38 -9.85
N LEU A 2 -34.68 8.79 -11.12
CA LEU A 2 -33.87 9.95 -11.51
C LEU A 2 -34.62 11.26 -11.21
N THR A 3 -34.04 12.11 -10.39
CA THR A 3 -34.43 13.52 -10.19
C THR A 3 -33.19 14.40 -10.29
N ARG A 4 -33.36 15.72 -10.32
CA ARG A 4 -32.23 16.68 -10.28
C ARG A 4 -31.30 16.45 -9.07
N THR A 5 -31.83 15.97 -7.96
CA THR A 5 -31.06 15.67 -6.75
C THR A 5 -30.40 14.29 -6.83
N THR A 6 -31.15 13.26 -7.21
CA THR A 6 -30.71 11.86 -7.07
C THR A 6 -29.85 11.32 -8.21
N TRP A 7 -29.85 11.98 -9.38
CA TRP A 7 -29.20 11.44 -10.58
C TRP A 7 -27.72 11.07 -10.41
N PRO A 8 -26.84 11.80 -9.68
CA PRO A 8 -25.42 11.43 -9.61
C PRO A 8 -25.24 10.09 -8.92
N LEU A 9 -25.94 9.85 -7.81
CA LEU A 9 -25.88 8.59 -7.07
C LEU A 9 -26.49 7.44 -7.88
N VAL A 10 -27.61 7.68 -8.57
CA VAL A 10 -28.27 6.66 -9.39
C VAL A 10 -27.39 6.29 -10.59
N LEU A 11 -26.79 7.27 -11.26
CA LEU A 11 -25.88 7.06 -12.39
C LEU A 11 -24.62 6.30 -11.97
N LEU A 12 -24.04 6.67 -10.83
CA LEU A 12 -22.87 5.99 -10.27
C LEU A 12 -23.16 4.51 -10.05
N VAL A 13 -24.28 4.20 -9.39
CA VAL A 13 -24.60 2.85 -8.93
C VAL A 13 -25.19 1.98 -10.04
N LEU A 14 -26.21 2.45 -10.74
CA LEU A 14 -26.88 1.66 -11.78
C LEU A 14 -26.01 1.52 -13.02
N GLY A 15 -25.21 2.55 -13.34
CA GLY A 15 -24.28 2.53 -14.47
C GLY A 15 -22.94 1.86 -14.16
N PHE A 16 -22.68 1.50 -12.90
CA PHE A 16 -21.39 0.93 -12.47
C PHE A 16 -20.88 -0.22 -13.36
N PRO A 17 -21.72 -1.15 -13.86
CA PRO A 17 -21.26 -2.19 -14.79
C PRO A 17 -20.65 -1.64 -16.09
N LEU A 18 -21.29 -0.62 -16.67
CA LEU A 18 -20.79 0.05 -17.87
C LEU A 18 -19.52 0.83 -17.56
N TRP A 19 -19.49 1.55 -16.43
CA TRP A 19 -18.32 2.33 -16.02
C TRP A 19 -17.11 1.47 -15.72
N TRP A 20 -17.32 0.26 -15.19
CA TRP A 20 -16.27 -0.74 -15.04
C TRP A 20 -15.71 -1.16 -16.39
N LEU A 21 -16.54 -1.59 -17.35
CA LEU A 21 -16.07 -1.97 -18.69
C LEU A 21 -15.35 -0.83 -19.43
N LEU A 22 -15.75 0.42 -19.19
CA LEU A 22 -15.10 1.60 -19.78
C LEU A 22 -13.81 2.03 -19.06
N GLY A 23 -13.41 1.38 -17.95
CA GLY A 23 -12.23 1.77 -17.16
C GLY A 23 -12.43 3.05 -16.34
N LEU A 24 -13.69 3.47 -16.14
CA LEU A 24 -14.06 4.70 -15.45
C LEU A 24 -14.45 4.49 -13.98
N SER A 25 -14.55 3.25 -13.50
CA SER A 25 -15.05 2.93 -12.15
C SER A 25 -14.27 3.59 -11.01
N ALA A 26 -12.96 3.83 -11.20
CA ALA A 26 -12.09 4.50 -10.22
C ALA A 26 -12.15 6.04 -10.27
N ILE A 27 -12.58 6.62 -11.40
CA ILE A 27 -12.54 8.07 -11.65
C ILE A 27 -13.94 8.69 -11.58
N LEU A 28 -14.96 7.99 -12.06
CA LEU A 28 -16.32 8.50 -12.12
C LEU A 28 -16.89 8.94 -10.76
N PRO A 29 -16.64 8.24 -9.63
CA PRO A 29 -17.06 8.73 -8.31
C PRO A 29 -16.50 10.11 -7.97
N ILE A 30 -15.26 10.40 -8.41
CA ILE A 30 -14.61 11.71 -8.24
C ILE A 30 -15.31 12.76 -9.11
N LEU A 31 -15.57 12.44 -10.37
CA LEU A 31 -16.28 13.35 -11.28
C LEU A 31 -17.70 13.66 -10.80
N LEU A 32 -18.41 12.66 -10.29
CA LEU A 32 -19.77 12.81 -9.76
C LEU A 32 -19.79 13.50 -8.39
N ALA A 33 -18.66 13.67 -7.71
CA ALA A 33 -18.59 14.54 -6.53
C ALA A 33 -18.80 16.02 -6.90
N VAL A 34 -18.45 16.46 -8.11
CA VAL A 34 -18.63 17.85 -8.57
C VAL A 34 -20.11 18.29 -8.58
N PRO A 35 -21.05 17.58 -9.23
CA PRO A 35 -22.47 17.97 -9.16
C PRO A 35 -23.06 17.85 -7.75
N LEU A 36 -22.57 16.91 -6.92
CA LEU A 36 -22.99 16.82 -5.52
C LEU A 36 -22.51 18.02 -4.70
N LEU A 37 -21.27 18.46 -4.92
CA LEU A 37 -20.71 19.68 -4.33
C LEU A 37 -21.48 20.92 -4.79
N TRP A 38 -21.87 21.00 -6.06
CA TRP A 38 -22.73 22.06 -6.59
C TRP A 38 -24.10 22.10 -5.90
N GLN A 39 -24.70 20.94 -5.64
CA GLN A 39 -25.94 20.86 -4.86
C GLN A 39 -25.75 21.31 -3.40
N LEU A 40 -24.60 21.01 -2.79
CA LEU A 40 -24.26 21.48 -1.45
C LEU A 40 -24.05 23.00 -1.41
N ALA A 41 -23.36 23.56 -2.40
CA ALA A 41 -23.05 25.00 -2.47
C ALA A 41 -24.31 25.89 -2.53
N LYS A 42 -25.44 25.35 -3.00
CA LYS A 42 -26.75 26.04 -3.00
C LYS A 42 -27.40 26.15 -1.62
N LYS A 43 -26.87 25.49 -0.59
CA LYS A 43 -27.43 25.49 0.76
C LYS A 43 -26.76 26.57 1.61
N ARG A 44 -27.57 27.35 2.34
CA ARG A 44 -27.07 28.44 3.20
C ARG A 44 -26.27 27.95 4.41
N SER A 45 -26.64 26.78 4.94
CA SER A 45 -25.95 26.13 6.05
C SER A 45 -25.79 24.65 5.77
N LEU A 46 -24.63 24.11 6.17
CA LEU A 46 -24.29 22.70 6.00
C LEU A 46 -24.11 22.07 7.37
N ALA A 47 -25.01 21.16 7.73
CA ALA A 47 -24.86 20.31 8.89
C ALA A 47 -23.72 19.31 8.65
N THR A 48 -22.97 19.04 9.71
CA THR A 48 -21.81 18.15 9.72
C THR A 48 -21.98 17.14 10.85
N PRO A 49 -21.36 15.94 10.77
CA PRO A 49 -21.41 15.00 11.88
C PRO A 49 -20.70 15.58 13.12
N LYS A 50 -21.11 15.18 14.33
CA LYS A 50 -20.34 15.58 15.51
C LYS A 50 -18.92 15.02 15.42
N GLY A 51 -17.93 15.84 15.77
CA GLY A 51 -16.51 15.46 15.66
C GLY A 51 -15.91 15.62 14.26
N PHE A 52 -16.63 16.20 13.29
CA PHE A 52 -16.12 16.46 11.94
C PHE A 52 -14.82 17.28 11.88
N GLY A 53 -14.54 18.07 12.93
CA GLY A 53 -13.26 18.78 13.06
C GLY A 53 -12.03 17.87 13.00
N TRP A 54 -12.11 16.62 13.48
CA TRP A 54 -11.00 15.66 13.34
C TRP A 54 -10.74 15.29 11.88
N TRP A 55 -11.80 15.13 11.09
CA TRP A 55 -11.69 14.89 9.66
C TRP A 55 -11.13 16.10 8.91
N LEU A 56 -11.59 17.31 9.25
CA LEU A 56 -11.03 18.54 8.68
C LEU A 56 -9.54 18.70 9.00
N LEU A 57 -9.13 18.36 10.22
CA LEU A 57 -7.71 18.38 10.59
C LEU A 57 -6.89 17.38 9.78
N PHE A 58 -7.41 16.16 9.59
CA PHE A 58 -6.81 15.18 8.70
C PHE A 58 -6.67 15.71 7.26
N LEU A 59 -7.70 16.35 6.70
CA LEU A 59 -7.64 16.93 5.35
C LEU A 59 -6.63 18.09 5.24
N VAL A 60 -6.50 18.92 6.28
CA VAL A 60 -5.47 19.98 6.35
C VAL A 60 -4.08 19.35 6.40
N TRP A 61 -3.88 18.32 7.21
CA TRP A 61 -2.63 17.57 7.29
C TRP A 61 -2.25 16.96 5.94
N MET A 62 -3.22 16.32 5.28
CA MET A 62 -3.04 15.75 3.95
C MET A 62 -2.71 16.81 2.91
N SER A 63 -3.34 17.99 2.97
CA SER A 63 -3.03 19.09 2.05
C SER A 63 -1.59 19.58 2.23
N ALA A 64 -1.13 19.68 3.48
CA ALA A 64 0.23 20.10 3.79
C ALA A 64 1.30 19.06 3.39
N SER A 65 0.96 17.76 3.39
CA SER A 65 1.91 16.72 2.98
C SER A 65 2.21 16.72 1.47
N LEU A 66 1.51 17.53 0.67
CA LEU A 66 1.90 17.86 -0.71
C LEU A 66 3.33 18.40 -0.80
N PHE A 67 3.75 19.21 0.17
CA PHE A 67 5.09 19.79 0.22
C PHE A 67 6.19 18.76 0.56
N LEU A 68 5.81 17.51 0.88
CA LEU A 68 6.71 16.44 1.31
C LEU A 68 6.88 15.34 0.25
N LEU A 69 6.30 15.51 -0.95
CA LEU A 69 6.37 14.50 -2.01
C LEU A 69 7.79 14.26 -2.56
N TRP A 70 8.71 15.20 -2.36
CA TRP A 70 10.12 15.08 -2.75
C TRP A 70 11.03 14.69 -1.58
N ALA A 71 10.50 14.60 -0.36
CA ALA A 71 11.25 14.08 0.77
C ALA A 71 11.60 12.61 0.53
N ASN A 72 12.85 12.27 0.84
CA ASN A 72 13.41 10.93 0.79
C ASN A 72 13.04 10.19 2.06
N ALA A 73 12.32 9.07 1.90
CA ALA A 73 11.93 8.22 3.01
C ALA A 73 13.06 7.20 3.31
N PRO A 74 13.45 6.99 4.58
CA PRO A 74 14.44 5.98 4.94
C PRO A 74 14.04 4.59 4.43
N GLY A 75 14.99 3.86 3.82
CA GLY A 75 14.76 2.53 3.25
C GLY A 75 13.90 2.49 1.98
N ALA A 76 13.64 3.63 1.36
CA ALA A 76 12.97 3.72 0.07
C ALA A 76 13.91 4.21 -1.03
N VAL A 77 13.49 4.00 -2.28
CA VAL A 77 14.19 4.54 -3.45
C VAL A 77 14.13 6.08 -3.40
N PRO A 78 15.29 6.77 -3.41
CA PRO A 78 15.36 8.23 -3.32
C PRO A 78 14.88 8.90 -4.62
N GLY A 79 14.68 10.21 -4.56
CA GLY A 79 14.25 11.03 -5.71
C GLY A 79 12.77 11.36 -5.66
N GLY A 80 12.18 11.77 -6.79
CA GLY A 80 10.77 12.15 -6.89
C GLY A 80 10.39 12.48 -8.33
N GLY A 81 9.13 12.27 -8.69
CA GLY A 81 8.65 12.48 -10.06
C GLY A 81 7.19 12.87 -10.10
N PHE A 82 6.73 13.25 -11.28
CA PHE A 82 5.34 13.65 -11.51
C PHE A 82 4.33 12.55 -11.11
N SER A 83 4.72 11.28 -11.18
CA SER A 83 3.94 10.13 -10.71
C SER A 83 3.50 10.26 -9.26
N ARG A 84 4.34 10.81 -8.36
CA ARG A 84 3.98 11.02 -6.94
C ARG A 84 2.89 12.06 -6.77
N VAL A 85 2.93 13.13 -7.56
CA VAL A 85 1.90 14.19 -7.57
C VAL A 85 0.59 13.62 -8.08
N LEU A 86 0.61 12.81 -9.12
CA LEU A 86 -0.58 12.14 -9.65
C LEU A 86 -1.22 11.21 -8.62
N VAL A 87 -0.42 10.35 -7.98
CA VAL A 87 -0.91 9.41 -6.95
C VAL A 87 -1.46 10.19 -5.74
N PHE A 88 -0.75 11.24 -5.30
CA PHE A 88 -1.24 12.12 -4.25
C PHE A 88 -2.58 12.77 -4.62
N GLY A 89 -2.66 13.37 -5.81
CA GLY A 89 -3.85 14.05 -6.30
C GLY A 89 -5.05 13.10 -6.40
N TYR A 90 -4.84 11.89 -6.95
CA TYR A 90 -5.85 10.85 -7.00
C TYR A 90 -6.38 10.49 -5.59
N ARG A 91 -5.48 10.24 -4.64
CA ARG A 91 -5.87 9.92 -3.26
C ARG A 91 -6.59 11.08 -2.57
N PHE A 92 -6.09 12.30 -2.75
CA PHE A 92 -6.67 13.53 -2.20
C PHE A 92 -8.11 13.74 -2.71
N MET A 93 -8.31 13.58 -4.02
CA MET A 93 -9.62 13.69 -4.65
C MET A 93 -10.59 12.62 -4.15
N TRP A 94 -10.12 11.42 -3.83
CA TRP A 94 -10.95 10.40 -3.18
C TRP A 94 -11.40 10.79 -1.78
N TYR A 95 -10.51 11.30 -0.93
CA TYR A 95 -10.91 11.78 0.40
C TYR A 95 -11.90 12.95 0.30
N LEU A 96 -11.68 13.87 -0.65
CA LEU A 96 -12.62 14.97 -0.91
C LEU A 96 -13.98 14.45 -1.38
N SER A 97 -14.01 13.48 -2.30
CA SER A 97 -15.25 12.88 -2.81
C SER A 97 -16.03 12.16 -1.72
N CYS A 98 -15.33 11.43 -0.85
CA CYS A 98 -15.91 10.81 0.34
C CYS A 98 -16.50 11.86 1.30
N THR A 99 -15.83 12.99 1.47
CA THR A 99 -16.30 14.13 2.28
C THR A 99 -17.56 14.75 1.69
N VAL A 100 -17.57 15.00 0.38
CA VAL A 100 -18.72 15.55 -0.34
C VAL A 100 -19.92 14.61 -0.22
N MET A 101 -19.72 13.29 -0.43
CA MET A 101 -20.79 12.29 -0.28
C MET A 101 -21.38 12.28 1.13
N LEU A 102 -20.52 12.29 2.17
CA LEU A 102 -20.95 12.36 3.57
C LEU A 102 -21.85 13.58 3.82
N LEU A 103 -21.35 14.78 3.48
CA LEU A 103 -22.06 16.03 3.70
C LEU A 103 -23.33 16.11 2.85
N TRP A 104 -23.28 15.65 1.60
CA TRP A 104 -24.43 15.63 0.70
C TRP A 104 -25.55 14.75 1.23
N ILE A 105 -25.24 13.53 1.70
CA ILE A 105 -26.24 12.65 2.32
C ILE A 105 -26.86 13.32 3.55
N ILE A 106 -26.05 13.85 4.48
CA ILE A 106 -26.55 14.49 5.72
C ILE A 106 -27.51 15.63 5.41
N ASN A 107 -27.16 16.47 4.44
CA ASN A 107 -27.89 17.70 4.15
C ASN A 107 -29.04 17.50 3.16
N THR A 108 -29.20 16.33 2.54
CA THR A 108 -30.28 16.08 1.58
C THR A 108 -31.53 15.58 2.28
N LYS A 109 -32.64 16.30 2.05
CA LYS A 109 -33.94 16.03 2.65
C LYS A 109 -34.48 14.64 2.27
N LYS A 110 -35.26 14.03 3.15
CA LYS A 110 -35.79 12.67 2.95
C LYS A 110 -36.80 12.61 1.81
N GLU A 111 -37.48 13.72 1.54
CA GLU A 111 -38.46 13.85 0.45
C GLU A 111 -37.77 13.82 -0.92
N GLU A 112 -36.56 14.39 -1.02
CA GLU A 112 -35.76 14.40 -2.25
C GLU A 112 -34.98 13.10 -2.44
N LEU A 113 -34.44 12.54 -1.36
CA LEU A 113 -33.66 11.30 -1.36
C LEU A 113 -34.05 10.42 -0.17
N SER A 114 -34.98 9.49 -0.40
CA SER A 114 -35.40 8.54 0.63
C SER A 114 -34.25 7.61 1.06
N ASN A 115 -34.17 7.31 2.37
CA ASN A 115 -33.24 6.30 2.89
C ASN A 115 -33.41 4.94 2.19
N ALA A 116 -34.65 4.57 1.89
CA ALA A 116 -34.97 3.30 1.23
C ALA A 116 -34.37 3.22 -0.19
N LEU A 117 -34.34 4.32 -0.94
CA LEU A 117 -33.70 4.35 -2.26
C LEU A 117 -32.19 4.10 -2.12
N VAL A 118 -31.52 4.81 -1.20
CA VAL A 118 -30.08 4.63 -0.97
C VAL A 118 -29.74 3.20 -0.57
N VAL A 119 -30.50 2.61 0.37
CA VAL A 119 -30.33 1.21 0.78
C VAL A 119 -30.52 0.24 -0.38
N ARG A 120 -31.51 0.48 -1.26
CA ARG A 120 -31.73 -0.36 -2.45
C ARG A 120 -30.61 -0.23 -3.48
N LEU A 121 -30.09 0.98 -3.69
CA LEU A 121 -28.96 1.21 -4.59
C LEU A 121 -27.70 0.50 -4.08
N MET A 122 -27.35 0.66 -2.80
CA MET A 122 -26.21 -0.06 -2.21
C MET A 122 -26.44 -1.58 -2.19
N GLY A 123 -27.68 -2.03 -1.97
CA GLY A 123 -28.05 -3.44 -2.10
C GLY A 123 -27.92 -3.95 -3.54
N TRP A 124 -28.14 -3.11 -4.56
CA TRP A 124 -27.88 -3.48 -5.94
C TRP A 124 -26.37 -3.59 -6.22
N MET A 125 -25.55 -2.66 -5.69
CA MET A 125 -24.09 -2.82 -5.76
C MET A 125 -23.62 -4.19 -5.23
N PHE A 126 -24.20 -4.70 -4.15
CA PHE A 126 -23.88 -6.05 -3.65
C PHE A 126 -24.07 -7.13 -4.72
N ILE A 127 -25.21 -7.15 -5.42
CA ILE A 127 -25.48 -8.17 -6.44
C ILE A 127 -24.52 -8.00 -7.61
N PHE A 128 -24.16 -6.76 -7.98
CA PHE A 128 -23.17 -6.56 -9.03
C PHE A 128 -21.78 -7.06 -8.62
N VAL A 129 -21.38 -6.87 -7.36
CA VAL A 129 -20.14 -7.44 -6.81
C VAL A 129 -20.19 -8.98 -6.81
N VAL A 130 -21.33 -9.58 -6.50
CA VAL A 130 -21.53 -11.04 -6.60
C VAL A 130 -21.44 -11.51 -8.05
N ALA A 131 -22.09 -10.81 -8.98
CA ALA A 131 -22.06 -11.14 -10.41
C ALA A 131 -20.64 -11.03 -10.99
N GLY A 132 -19.89 -9.98 -10.64
CA GLY A 132 -18.48 -9.83 -11.01
C GLY A 132 -17.60 -10.91 -10.38
N GLY A 133 -17.88 -11.29 -9.13
CA GLY A 133 -17.22 -12.41 -8.48
C GLY A 133 -17.43 -13.74 -9.22
N LEU A 134 -18.69 -14.03 -9.59
CA LEU A 134 -19.03 -15.21 -10.39
C LEU A 134 -18.40 -15.16 -11.78
N LEU A 135 -18.34 -13.99 -12.42
CA LEU A 135 -17.63 -13.81 -13.69
C LEU A 135 -16.15 -14.17 -13.54
N GLY A 136 -15.49 -13.74 -12.45
CA GLY A 136 -14.10 -14.10 -12.15
C GLY A 136 -13.88 -15.61 -11.93
N VAL A 137 -14.90 -16.33 -11.44
CA VAL A 137 -14.85 -17.78 -11.27
C VAL A 137 -15.10 -18.51 -12.60
N LEU A 138 -16.11 -18.08 -13.37
CA LEU A 138 -16.54 -18.76 -14.59
C LEU A 138 -15.69 -18.41 -15.82
N ALA A 139 -15.14 -17.19 -15.86
CA ALA A 139 -14.31 -16.68 -16.94
C ALA A 139 -13.09 -15.94 -16.37
N PRO A 140 -12.14 -16.66 -15.73
CA PRO A 140 -11.01 -16.05 -15.01
C PRO A 140 -10.04 -15.26 -15.91
N ARG A 141 -10.00 -15.58 -17.21
CA ARG A 141 -9.17 -14.88 -18.21
C ARG A 141 -9.92 -13.73 -18.91
N PHE A 142 -11.14 -13.40 -18.47
CA PHE A 142 -11.87 -12.28 -19.05
C PHE A 142 -11.20 -10.97 -18.65
N GLU A 143 -10.73 -10.25 -19.65
CA GLU A 143 -10.15 -8.92 -19.54
C GLU A 143 -10.53 -8.10 -20.78
N VAL A 144 -10.60 -6.78 -20.62
CA VAL A 144 -10.99 -5.86 -21.69
C VAL A 144 -10.08 -4.66 -21.65
N THR A 145 -9.42 -4.34 -22.77
CA THR A 145 -8.75 -3.05 -22.93
C THR A 145 -9.80 -1.94 -22.95
N SER A 146 -9.83 -1.10 -21.92
CA SER A 146 -10.90 -0.12 -21.76
C SER A 146 -10.71 1.12 -22.64
N LEU A 147 -11.78 1.90 -22.81
CA LEU A 147 -11.70 3.19 -23.50
C LEU A 147 -10.70 4.13 -22.82
N VAL A 148 -10.67 4.15 -21.48
CA VAL A 148 -9.70 4.95 -20.73
C VAL A 148 -8.27 4.48 -21.00
N GLU A 149 -8.04 3.17 -21.00
CA GLU A 149 -6.71 2.61 -21.26
C GLU A 149 -6.19 2.96 -22.66
N LEU A 150 -7.06 2.91 -23.69
CA LEU A 150 -6.74 3.30 -25.06
C LEU A 150 -6.35 4.78 -25.18
N LEU A 151 -6.99 5.65 -24.38
CA LEU A 151 -6.75 7.10 -24.40
C LEU A 151 -5.56 7.54 -23.52
N LEU A 152 -5.08 6.67 -22.62
CA LEU A 152 -3.98 7.00 -21.71
C LEU A 152 -2.62 7.04 -22.45
N PRO A 153 -1.80 8.09 -22.26
CA PRO A 153 -0.42 8.13 -22.71
C PRO A 153 0.43 6.99 -22.11
N GLU A 154 1.42 6.54 -22.86
CA GLU A 154 2.33 5.45 -22.45
C GLU A 154 3.03 5.73 -21.11
N SER A 155 3.43 6.98 -20.87
CA SER A 155 4.04 7.43 -19.62
C SER A 155 3.15 7.30 -18.39
N LEU A 156 1.82 7.30 -18.56
CA LEU A 156 0.87 7.04 -17.47
C LEU A 156 0.52 5.56 -17.35
N ARG A 157 0.48 4.84 -18.48
CA ARG A 157 0.19 3.40 -18.51
C ARG A 157 1.31 2.58 -17.87
N SER A 158 2.56 3.05 -17.90
CA SER A 158 3.69 2.41 -17.23
C SER A 158 3.59 2.43 -15.69
N ASN A 159 2.70 3.25 -15.12
CA ASN A 159 2.44 3.25 -13.69
C ASN A 159 1.49 2.09 -13.31
N SER A 160 1.96 1.18 -12.46
CA SER A 160 1.21 -0.02 -12.05
C SER A 160 -0.15 0.28 -11.41
N LEU A 161 -0.26 1.35 -10.61
CA LEU A 161 -1.54 1.76 -10.03
C LEU A 161 -2.51 2.24 -11.12
N ILE A 162 -2.05 3.07 -12.05
CA ILE A 162 -2.91 3.60 -13.13
C ILE A 162 -3.36 2.46 -14.05
N ASN A 163 -2.45 1.58 -14.43
CA ASN A 163 -2.77 0.42 -15.25
C ASN A 163 -3.82 -0.48 -14.58
N SER A 164 -3.63 -0.84 -13.31
CA SER A 164 -4.56 -1.72 -12.58
C SER A 164 -5.98 -1.16 -12.43
N ILE A 165 -6.16 0.17 -12.37
CA ILE A 165 -7.50 0.78 -12.28
C ILE A 165 -8.13 1.07 -13.65
N ALA A 166 -7.32 1.18 -14.70
CA ALA A 166 -7.76 1.46 -16.06
C ALA A 166 -8.02 0.19 -16.89
N HIS A 167 -7.52 -0.98 -16.46
CA HIS A 167 -7.66 -2.27 -17.15
C HIS A 167 -8.68 -3.20 -16.46
N PRO A 168 -9.94 -3.27 -16.94
CA PRO A 168 -10.97 -4.17 -16.43
C PRO A 168 -10.61 -5.65 -16.64
N ALA A 169 -10.48 -6.37 -15.54
CA ALA A 169 -10.31 -7.82 -15.53
C ALA A 169 -11.27 -8.50 -14.55
N ALA A 170 -11.62 -9.76 -14.82
CA ALA A 170 -12.52 -10.55 -14.00
C ALA A 170 -11.82 -11.19 -12.79
N ALA A 171 -10.59 -11.68 -12.99
CA ALA A 171 -9.77 -12.28 -11.96
C ALA A 171 -8.30 -11.84 -12.05
N SER A 172 -7.59 -11.91 -10.94
CA SER A 172 -6.14 -11.69 -10.87
C SER A 172 -5.43 -13.02 -10.62
N LEU A 173 -4.34 -13.27 -11.34
CA LEU A 173 -3.48 -14.44 -11.13
C LEU A 173 -2.62 -14.27 -9.86
N THR A 174 -2.56 -15.28 -9.02
CA THR A 174 -1.75 -15.30 -7.78
C THR A 174 -1.21 -16.70 -7.50
N ASN A 175 -0.05 -16.83 -6.84
CA ASN A 175 0.58 -18.13 -6.57
C ASN A 175 0.65 -18.45 -5.05
N PHE A 176 -0.48 -18.37 -4.33
CA PHE A 176 -0.47 -18.61 -2.87
C PHE A 176 -0.26 -20.07 -2.46
N LEU A 177 -0.68 -21.00 -3.30
CA LEU A 177 -0.64 -22.45 -3.05
C LEU A 177 0.54 -23.13 -3.76
N GLY A 178 1.55 -22.37 -4.20
CA GLY A 178 2.65 -22.89 -5.01
C GLY A 178 2.27 -23.19 -6.47
N ARG A 179 1.03 -22.91 -6.87
CA ARG A 179 0.52 -23.01 -8.24
C ARG A 179 -0.26 -21.75 -8.65
N PRO A 180 -0.40 -21.46 -9.96
CA PRO A 180 -1.16 -20.30 -10.44
C PRO A 180 -2.66 -20.45 -10.18
N GLU A 181 -3.23 -19.51 -9.42
CA GLU A 181 -4.62 -19.48 -8.98
C GLU A 181 -5.27 -18.15 -9.34
N TYR A 182 -6.49 -18.21 -9.86
CA TYR A 182 -7.26 -17.03 -10.24
C TYR A 182 -8.18 -16.58 -9.11
N ARG A 183 -8.05 -15.33 -8.69
CA ARG A 183 -8.88 -14.74 -7.64
C ARG A 183 -9.84 -13.73 -8.23
N PRO A 184 -11.16 -13.80 -7.94
CA PRO A 184 -12.11 -12.82 -8.44
C PRO A 184 -11.77 -11.41 -7.98
N ILE A 185 -11.78 -10.46 -8.93
CA ILE A 185 -11.54 -9.03 -8.68
C ILE A 185 -12.66 -8.13 -9.22
N ALA A 186 -13.38 -8.55 -10.26
CA ALA A 186 -14.42 -7.73 -10.87
C ALA A 186 -15.54 -7.34 -9.89
N PRO A 187 -16.00 -6.07 -9.89
CA PRO A 187 -15.66 -5.00 -10.83
C PRO A 187 -14.55 -4.04 -10.35
N PHE A 188 -13.61 -4.52 -9.54
CA PHE A 188 -12.53 -3.73 -8.95
C PHE A 188 -11.16 -4.22 -9.40
N ALA A 189 -10.12 -3.43 -9.15
CA ALA A 189 -8.75 -3.72 -9.56
C ALA A 189 -8.08 -4.84 -8.74
N PHE A 190 -8.55 -5.09 -7.51
CA PHE A 190 -7.89 -6.00 -6.58
C PHE A 190 -8.89 -6.88 -5.83
N ALA A 191 -8.51 -8.14 -5.56
CA ALA A 191 -9.32 -9.08 -4.78
C ALA A 191 -9.61 -8.57 -3.35
N ASN A 192 -8.70 -7.76 -2.79
CA ASN A 192 -8.88 -7.10 -1.50
C ASN A 192 -9.97 -6.02 -1.57
N SER A 193 -9.96 -5.20 -2.63
CA SER A 193 -10.99 -4.19 -2.88
C SER A 193 -12.35 -4.84 -3.16
N TRP A 194 -12.37 -5.97 -3.87
CA TRP A 194 -13.58 -6.78 -4.07
C TRP A 194 -14.15 -7.27 -2.74
N GLY A 195 -13.33 -7.91 -1.90
CA GLY A 195 -13.78 -8.40 -0.59
C GLY A 195 -14.23 -7.28 0.35
N SER A 196 -13.54 -6.14 0.36
CA SER A 196 -13.97 -4.96 1.13
C SER A 196 -15.36 -4.50 0.70
N ASN A 197 -15.58 -4.23 -0.59
CA ASN A 197 -16.88 -3.80 -1.11
C ASN A 197 -17.97 -4.85 -0.90
N PHE A 198 -17.68 -6.14 -1.10
CA PHE A 198 -18.63 -7.23 -0.83
C PHE A 198 -19.18 -7.14 0.60
N SER A 199 -18.29 -7.08 1.59
CA SER A 199 -18.68 -7.03 3.00
C SER A 199 -19.40 -5.74 3.37
N LEU A 200 -19.03 -4.59 2.77
CA LEU A 200 -19.66 -3.30 3.05
C LEU A 200 -21.03 -3.14 2.40
N PHE A 201 -21.27 -3.75 1.22
CA PHE A 201 -22.60 -3.71 0.59
C PHE A 201 -23.58 -4.74 1.16
N LEU A 202 -23.09 -5.85 1.73
CA LEU A 202 -23.93 -6.91 2.27
C LEU A 202 -24.96 -6.43 3.32
N PRO A 203 -24.61 -5.60 4.34
CA PRO A 203 -25.58 -5.07 5.29
C PRO A 203 -26.72 -4.29 4.63
N PHE A 204 -26.43 -3.51 3.58
CA PHE A 204 -27.46 -2.78 2.82
C PHE A 204 -28.34 -3.73 2.03
N PHE A 205 -27.77 -4.76 1.41
CA PHE A 205 -28.51 -5.79 0.71
C PHE A 205 -29.48 -6.50 1.65
N ILE A 206 -29.00 -6.96 2.81
CA ILE A 206 -29.83 -7.61 3.83
C ILE A 206 -31.00 -6.69 4.23
N LEU A 207 -30.71 -5.42 4.57
CA LEU A 207 -31.74 -4.46 4.97
C LEU A 207 -32.77 -4.19 3.86
N GLY A 208 -32.32 -4.04 2.61
CA GLY A 208 -33.16 -3.68 1.46
C GLY A 208 -33.98 -4.83 0.89
N TRP A 209 -33.45 -6.05 0.93
CA TRP A 209 -34.01 -7.24 0.26
C TRP A 209 -34.73 -8.20 1.19
N PHE A 210 -34.50 -8.15 2.50
CA PHE A 210 -35.17 -9.03 3.47
C PHE A 210 -36.22 -8.33 4.34
N SER A 211 -36.52 -7.06 4.07
CA SER A 211 -37.60 -6.31 4.74
C SER A 211 -38.96 -7.01 4.67
N LYS A 212 -39.88 -6.73 5.61
CA LYS A 212 -41.24 -7.34 5.63
C LYS A 212 -42.02 -7.18 4.31
N ARG A 213 -41.72 -6.14 3.54
CA ARG A 213 -42.37 -5.79 2.25
C ARG A 213 -41.55 -6.23 1.03
N ALA A 214 -40.63 -7.19 1.19
CA ALA A 214 -39.72 -7.58 0.12
C ALA A 214 -40.38 -8.45 -0.97
N GLY A 215 -41.39 -9.25 -0.64
CA GLY A 215 -42.05 -10.16 -1.59
C GLY A 215 -41.05 -11.14 -2.22
N TRP A 216 -41.09 -11.26 -3.55
CA TRP A 216 -40.21 -12.12 -4.35
C TRP A 216 -38.72 -11.85 -4.14
N ARG A 217 -38.33 -10.62 -3.76
CA ARG A 217 -36.93 -10.25 -3.51
C ARG A 217 -36.30 -11.05 -2.37
N ARG A 218 -37.08 -11.56 -1.42
CA ARG A 218 -36.56 -12.45 -0.37
C ARG A 218 -36.06 -13.77 -0.94
N VAL A 219 -36.86 -14.38 -1.81
CA VAL A 219 -36.52 -15.68 -2.41
C VAL A 219 -35.30 -15.53 -3.32
N LEU A 220 -35.32 -14.52 -4.20
CA LEU A 220 -34.14 -14.23 -5.04
C LEU A 220 -32.93 -13.85 -4.17
N GLY A 221 -33.13 -13.14 -3.08
CA GLY A 221 -32.07 -12.76 -2.15
C GLY A 221 -31.36 -13.97 -1.53
N ILE A 222 -32.10 -15.04 -1.19
CA ILE A 222 -31.53 -16.30 -0.70
C ILE A 222 -30.68 -16.95 -1.79
N ALA A 223 -31.18 -17.03 -3.03
CA ALA A 223 -30.43 -17.58 -4.15
C ALA A 223 -29.14 -16.79 -4.42
N ILE A 224 -29.18 -15.46 -4.36
CA ILE A 224 -28.00 -14.60 -4.52
C ILE A 224 -26.97 -14.86 -3.41
N LEU A 225 -27.40 -14.98 -2.14
CA LEU A 225 -26.48 -15.28 -1.03
C LEU A 225 -25.85 -16.67 -1.18
N ALA A 226 -26.61 -17.66 -1.63
CA ALA A 226 -26.08 -19.01 -1.89
C ALA A 226 -25.03 -18.99 -3.00
N LEU A 227 -25.32 -18.32 -4.13
CA LEU A 227 -24.37 -18.15 -5.23
C LEU A 227 -23.14 -17.35 -4.81
N ALA A 228 -23.29 -16.35 -3.94
CA ALA A 228 -22.20 -15.53 -3.44
C ALA A 228 -21.15 -16.32 -2.65
N THR A 229 -21.50 -17.46 -2.06
CA THR A 229 -20.56 -18.33 -1.34
C THR A 229 -19.43 -18.82 -2.25
N ILE A 230 -19.71 -19.07 -3.54
CA ILE A 230 -18.74 -19.58 -4.50
C ILE A 230 -17.55 -18.62 -4.67
N PRO A 231 -17.73 -17.37 -5.12
CA PRO A 231 -16.62 -16.43 -5.24
C PRO A 231 -16.03 -16.01 -3.88
N VAL A 232 -16.80 -16.05 -2.78
CA VAL A 232 -16.26 -15.77 -1.43
C VAL A 232 -15.18 -16.78 -1.05
N VAL A 233 -15.39 -18.07 -1.32
CA VAL A 233 -14.38 -19.09 -1.02
C VAL A 233 -13.23 -19.02 -2.02
N GLN A 234 -13.54 -18.95 -3.33
CA GLN A 234 -12.54 -18.84 -4.40
C GLN A 234 -11.65 -17.59 -4.30
N SER A 235 -12.14 -16.52 -3.66
CA SER A 235 -11.32 -15.33 -3.41
C SER A 235 -10.17 -15.57 -2.43
N MET A 236 -10.23 -16.65 -1.65
CA MET A 236 -9.27 -17.03 -0.59
C MET A 236 -8.96 -15.86 0.36
N ASN A 237 -9.93 -14.94 0.53
CA ASN A 237 -9.71 -13.66 1.15
C ASN A 237 -10.04 -13.70 2.65
N ARG A 238 -9.03 -13.98 3.48
CA ARG A 238 -9.17 -14.10 4.94
C ARG A 238 -9.79 -12.85 5.59
N GLY A 239 -9.47 -11.65 5.09
CA GLY A 239 -10.05 -10.41 5.63
C GLY A 239 -11.56 -10.30 5.38
N LEU A 240 -12.07 -10.90 4.30
CA LEU A 240 -13.48 -10.92 3.96
C LEU A 240 -14.19 -11.90 4.89
N TRP A 241 -13.63 -13.09 5.07
CA TRP A 241 -14.17 -14.10 5.99
C TRP A 241 -14.26 -13.56 7.42
N ALA A 242 -13.20 -12.88 7.89
CA ALA A 242 -13.20 -12.22 9.19
C ALA A 242 -14.27 -11.10 9.28
N SER A 243 -14.46 -10.32 8.21
CA SER A 243 -15.52 -9.29 8.16
C SER A 243 -16.93 -9.90 8.20
N LEU A 244 -17.16 -11.00 7.49
CA LEU A 244 -18.45 -11.72 7.49
C LEU A 244 -18.74 -12.34 8.86
N GLY A 245 -17.74 -12.97 9.49
CA GLY A 245 -17.83 -13.51 10.84
C GLY A 245 -18.14 -12.41 11.87
N LEU A 246 -17.45 -11.27 11.79
CA LEU A 246 -17.73 -10.11 12.63
C LEU A 246 -19.16 -9.58 12.41
N GLY A 247 -19.64 -9.57 11.16
CA GLY A 247 -21.00 -9.17 10.82
C GLY A 247 -22.06 -10.07 11.43
N LEU A 248 -21.82 -11.37 11.42
CA LEU A 248 -22.66 -12.36 12.09
C LEU A 248 -22.70 -12.13 13.61
N LEU A 249 -21.55 -11.89 14.23
CA LEU A 249 -21.47 -11.60 15.67
C LEU A 249 -22.22 -10.32 16.04
N ILE A 250 -22.08 -9.25 15.25
CA ILE A 250 -22.81 -7.99 15.45
C ILE A 250 -24.33 -8.23 15.33
N LEU A 251 -24.77 -8.99 14.33
CA LEU A 251 -26.18 -9.33 14.13
C LEU A 251 -26.73 -10.15 15.31
N LEU A 252 -26.02 -11.19 15.75
CA LEU A 252 -26.41 -12.03 16.88
C LEU A 252 -26.47 -11.23 18.18
N GLY A 253 -25.46 -10.40 18.46
CA GLY A 253 -25.44 -9.52 19.62
C GLY A 253 -26.59 -8.51 19.60
N TYR A 254 -26.91 -7.95 18.44
CA TYR A 254 -28.06 -7.07 18.28
C TYR A 254 -29.38 -7.80 18.58
N ILE A 255 -29.59 -9.00 18.02
CA ILE A 255 -30.81 -9.79 18.30
C ILE A 255 -30.89 -10.20 19.78
N ALA A 256 -29.77 -10.56 20.41
CA ALA A 256 -29.75 -10.96 21.82
C ALA A 256 -30.15 -9.81 22.76
N VAL A 257 -29.67 -8.59 22.49
CA VAL A 257 -29.89 -7.41 23.35
C VAL A 257 -31.20 -6.68 23.01
N ARG A 258 -31.53 -6.56 21.73
CA ARG A 258 -32.65 -5.72 21.22
C ARG A 258 -33.76 -6.49 20.54
N GLY A 259 -33.58 -7.78 20.29
CA GLY A 259 -34.58 -8.61 19.63
C GLY A 259 -35.86 -8.75 20.46
N PRO A 260 -37.02 -9.01 19.84
CA PRO A 260 -38.27 -9.21 20.57
C PRO A 260 -38.13 -10.31 21.62
N GLN A 261 -38.38 -10.03 22.91
CA GLN A 261 -38.14 -10.97 24.01
C GLN A 261 -38.79 -12.35 23.78
N ARG A 262 -40.00 -12.37 23.20
CA ARG A 262 -40.74 -13.60 22.87
C ARG A 262 -40.12 -14.45 21.77
N HIS A 263 -39.27 -13.88 20.91
CA HIS A 263 -38.73 -14.53 19.72
C HIS A 263 -37.20 -14.51 19.62
N ARG A 264 -36.49 -13.84 20.54
CA ARG A 264 -35.03 -13.70 20.50
C ARG A 264 -34.30 -15.04 20.41
N PHE A 265 -34.69 -16.01 21.23
CA PHE A 265 -34.07 -17.35 21.23
C PHE A 265 -34.32 -18.07 19.91
N LYS A 266 -35.55 -17.99 19.37
CA LYS A 266 -35.89 -18.59 18.07
C LYS A 266 -35.10 -17.96 16.92
N LEU A 267 -34.93 -16.64 16.94
CA LEU A 267 -34.16 -15.91 15.92
C LEU A 267 -32.66 -16.24 16.00
N VAL A 268 -32.07 -16.24 17.20
CA VAL A 268 -30.68 -16.65 17.40
C VAL A 268 -30.47 -18.10 16.97
N ALA A 269 -31.33 -19.01 17.42
CA ALA A 269 -31.26 -20.43 17.04
C ALA A 269 -31.40 -20.62 15.53
N ALA A 270 -32.30 -19.89 14.87
CA ALA A 270 -32.47 -19.96 13.41
C ALA A 270 -31.21 -19.50 12.67
N VAL A 271 -30.59 -18.40 13.10
CA VAL A 271 -29.34 -17.91 12.50
C VAL A 271 -28.21 -18.92 12.72
N VAL A 272 -28.03 -19.40 13.96
CA VAL A 272 -27.00 -20.41 14.29
C VAL A 272 -27.21 -21.69 13.49
N LEU A 273 -28.45 -22.19 13.41
CA LEU A 273 -28.79 -23.37 12.62
C LEU A 273 -28.49 -23.15 11.13
N THR A 274 -28.81 -21.98 10.58
CA THR A 274 -28.51 -21.66 9.17
C THR A 274 -27.00 -21.67 8.92
N VAL A 275 -26.22 -21.12 9.84
CA VAL A 275 -24.75 -21.13 9.76
C VAL A 275 -24.20 -22.55 9.88
N LEU A 276 -24.72 -23.37 10.80
CA LEU A 276 -24.32 -24.78 10.95
C LEU A 276 -24.64 -25.60 9.71
N VAL A 277 -25.86 -25.49 9.17
CA VAL A 277 -26.25 -26.15 7.93
C VAL A 277 -25.36 -25.70 6.77
N GLY A 278 -25.07 -24.39 6.68
CA GLY A 278 -24.14 -23.85 5.69
C GLY A 278 -22.71 -24.38 5.85
N ALA A 279 -22.23 -24.53 7.09
CA ALA A 279 -20.90 -25.06 7.40
C ALA A 279 -20.78 -26.55 7.05
N VAL A 280 -21.82 -27.35 7.32
CA VAL A 280 -21.87 -28.76 6.91
C VAL A 280 -21.92 -28.89 5.39
N ALA A 281 -22.76 -28.10 4.71
CA ALA A 281 -22.83 -28.07 3.26
C ALA A 281 -21.49 -27.64 2.63
N PHE A 282 -20.77 -26.72 3.29
CA PHE A 282 -19.44 -26.30 2.90
C PHE A 282 -18.41 -27.42 3.08
N SER A 283 -18.40 -28.10 4.23
CA SER A 283 -17.40 -29.13 4.55
C SER A 283 -17.46 -30.36 3.63
N ILE A 284 -18.61 -30.63 3.02
CA ILE A 284 -18.78 -31.72 2.04
C ILE A 284 -18.52 -31.27 0.59
N SER A 285 -18.24 -29.98 0.36
CA SER A 285 -18.02 -29.42 -0.97
C SER A 285 -16.52 -29.34 -1.31
N PRO A 286 -16.14 -29.38 -2.61
CA PRO A 286 -14.74 -29.19 -3.03
C PRO A 286 -14.13 -27.83 -2.60
N LEU A 287 -14.98 -26.87 -2.22
CA LEU A 287 -14.53 -25.57 -1.71
C LEU A 287 -13.88 -25.67 -0.33
N ALA A 288 -14.15 -26.73 0.45
CA ALA A 288 -13.51 -26.98 1.73
C ALA A 288 -12.02 -27.27 1.58
N ASP A 289 -11.65 -28.05 0.57
CA ASP A 289 -10.25 -28.42 0.31
C ASP A 289 -9.41 -27.18 0.01
N THR A 290 -9.91 -26.28 -0.85
CA THR A 290 -9.25 -25.00 -1.15
C THR A 290 -9.08 -24.11 0.09
N ALA A 291 -10.04 -24.13 1.00
CA ALA A 291 -9.96 -23.36 2.23
C ALA A 291 -8.97 -23.96 3.24
N LEU A 292 -8.91 -25.29 3.35
CA LEU A 292 -7.94 -26.00 4.19
C LEU A 292 -6.51 -25.79 3.66
N GLU A 293 -6.29 -25.99 2.35
CA GLU A 293 -5.01 -25.71 1.70
C GLU A 293 -4.53 -24.29 1.97
N ARG A 294 -5.46 -23.32 2.02
CA ARG A 294 -5.12 -21.93 2.32
C ARG A 294 -4.74 -21.72 3.78
N LEU A 295 -5.34 -22.44 4.71
CA LEU A 295 -5.02 -22.37 6.14
C LEU A 295 -3.63 -22.96 6.39
N ASP A 296 -3.33 -24.10 5.77
CA ASP A 296 -2.07 -24.82 5.92
C ASP A 296 -0.90 -24.11 5.23
N ASN A 297 -1.14 -23.50 4.07
CA ASN A 297 -0.12 -22.75 3.32
C ASN A 297 -0.17 -21.24 3.64
N ALA A 298 0.24 -20.86 4.86
CA ALA A 298 0.32 -19.46 5.28
C ALA A 298 1.52 -18.68 4.69
N HIS A 299 1.98 -19.04 3.50
CA HIS A 299 3.08 -18.37 2.80
C HIS A 299 2.73 -16.89 2.55
N SER A 300 3.64 -15.98 2.91
CA SER A 300 3.60 -14.50 2.76
C SER A 300 3.21 -13.64 3.98
N ASN A 301 3.06 -14.18 5.20
CA ASN A 301 2.92 -13.31 6.39
C ASN A 301 4.22 -12.56 6.74
N GLU A 302 5.38 -13.20 6.57
CA GLU A 302 6.68 -12.62 6.93
C GLU A 302 7.07 -11.42 6.05
N ARG A 303 6.94 -11.55 4.72
CA ARG A 303 7.17 -10.40 3.82
C ARG A 303 6.22 -9.24 4.10
N ARG A 304 4.98 -9.55 4.52
CA ARG A 304 4.02 -8.52 4.90
C ARG A 304 4.40 -7.87 6.22
N SER A 305 4.76 -8.62 7.26
CA SER A 305 5.20 -8.03 8.54
C SER A 305 6.43 -7.15 8.33
N GLN A 306 7.42 -7.59 7.54
CA GLN A 306 8.60 -6.80 7.18
C GLN A 306 8.23 -5.48 6.49
N LEU A 307 7.33 -5.52 5.49
CA LEU A 307 6.83 -4.30 4.82
C LEU A 307 6.17 -3.32 5.80
N LEU A 308 5.34 -3.83 6.70
CA LEU A 308 4.62 -3.00 7.66
C LEU A 308 5.56 -2.38 8.70
N THR A 309 6.52 -3.17 9.20
CA THR A 309 7.57 -2.69 10.11
C THR A 309 8.40 -1.60 9.45
N GLN A 310 8.87 -1.83 8.22
CA GLN A 310 9.65 -0.83 7.48
C GLN A 310 8.85 0.45 7.22
N THR A 311 7.54 0.33 6.94
CA THR A 311 6.66 1.49 6.76
C THR A 311 6.61 2.36 8.02
N VAL A 312 6.47 1.75 9.19
CA VAL A 312 6.41 2.48 10.47
C VAL A 312 7.77 3.07 10.84
N LEU A 313 8.85 2.29 10.73
CA LEU A 313 10.21 2.76 11.05
C LEU A 313 10.62 3.93 10.15
N SER A 314 10.44 3.79 8.84
CA SER A 314 10.72 4.86 7.86
C SER A 314 9.96 6.15 8.19
N THR A 315 8.69 6.03 8.60
CA THR A 315 7.90 7.18 9.04
C THR A 315 8.43 7.78 10.33
N ALA A 316 8.73 6.96 11.33
CA ALA A 316 9.17 7.41 12.65
C ALA A 316 10.53 8.12 12.60
N GLU A 317 11.44 7.60 11.79
CA GLU A 317 12.79 8.14 11.62
C GLU A 317 12.81 9.38 10.72
N GLY A 318 12.05 9.38 9.62
CA GLY A 318 12.15 10.44 8.62
C GLY A 318 11.13 11.57 8.77
N SER A 319 9.84 11.27 8.97
CA SER A 319 8.77 12.29 9.03
C SER A 319 7.62 11.87 9.95
N PRO A 320 7.85 11.79 11.28
CA PRO A 320 6.87 11.22 12.22
C PRO A 320 5.60 12.07 12.34
N VAL A 321 5.71 13.39 12.15
CA VAL A 321 4.58 14.32 12.34
C VAL A 321 3.72 14.42 11.09
N ALA A 322 4.34 14.66 9.92
CA ALA A 322 3.64 15.01 8.69
C ALA A 322 3.62 13.90 7.62
N GLY A 323 4.45 12.86 7.76
CA GLY A 323 4.59 11.79 6.77
C GLY A 323 5.26 12.24 5.48
N PHE A 324 5.18 11.43 4.42
CA PHE A 324 5.85 11.65 3.12
C PHE A 324 4.89 12.05 1.97
N GLY A 325 3.62 12.31 2.28
CA GLY A 325 2.57 12.72 1.34
C GLY A 325 2.04 11.61 0.43
N SER A 326 2.88 10.67 0.02
CA SER A 326 2.49 9.53 -0.82
C SER A 326 3.33 8.30 -0.47
N THR A 327 3.06 7.17 -1.12
CA THR A 327 3.81 5.92 -0.99
C THR A 327 5.22 6.04 -1.60
N ARG A 328 6.12 5.12 -1.25
CA ARG A 328 7.49 5.07 -1.79
C ARG A 328 7.89 3.64 -2.12
N ASP A 329 8.52 3.46 -3.26
CA ASP A 329 9.02 2.14 -3.67
C ASP A 329 10.19 1.73 -2.78
N ILE A 330 10.24 0.45 -2.44
CA ILE A 330 11.31 -0.11 -1.61
C ILE A 330 12.54 -0.35 -2.47
N GLN A 331 13.72 -0.13 -1.90
CA GLN A 331 14.97 -0.49 -2.55
C GLN A 331 15.12 -2.01 -2.59
N GLY A 332 15.09 -2.59 -3.80
CA GLY A 332 15.24 -4.02 -4.01
C GLY A 332 14.09 -4.86 -3.43
N SER A 333 14.43 -6.05 -2.94
CA SER A 333 13.55 -6.98 -2.25
C SER A 333 13.99 -7.20 -0.79
N PHE A 334 13.16 -7.83 0.03
CA PHE A 334 13.54 -8.18 1.42
C PHE A 334 14.70 -9.18 1.52
N ALA A 335 15.06 -9.86 0.43
CA ALA A 335 16.16 -10.82 0.39
C ALA A 335 17.41 -10.27 -0.31
N SER A 336 17.27 -9.23 -1.14
CA SER A 336 18.36 -8.71 -1.98
C SER A 336 18.12 -7.26 -2.37
N ILE A 337 19.14 -6.40 -2.28
CA ILE A 337 19.08 -4.98 -2.68
C ILE A 337 18.86 -4.78 -4.19
N ALA A 338 19.14 -5.80 -5.00
CA ALA A 338 18.92 -5.83 -6.45
C ALA A 338 17.71 -6.68 -6.85
N GLY A 339 17.02 -7.30 -5.89
CA GLY A 339 15.85 -8.12 -6.16
C GLY A 339 14.68 -7.28 -6.67
N GLY A 340 13.97 -7.79 -7.68
CA GLY A 340 12.78 -7.17 -8.26
C GLY A 340 11.84 -8.20 -8.85
N GLY A 341 10.73 -7.74 -9.44
CA GLY A 341 9.81 -8.62 -10.17
C GLY A 341 10.43 -9.07 -11.49
N THR A 342 10.31 -10.35 -11.82
CA THR A 342 10.71 -10.91 -13.12
C THR A 342 9.48 -11.47 -13.84
N PRO A 343 9.54 -11.76 -15.16
CA PRO A 343 8.43 -12.43 -15.86
C PRO A 343 8.02 -13.75 -15.19
N ASP A 344 9.00 -14.49 -14.66
CA ASP A 344 8.79 -15.77 -13.97
C ASP A 344 8.33 -15.61 -12.51
N CYS A 345 8.68 -14.50 -11.88
CA CYS A 345 8.24 -14.16 -10.52
C CYS A 345 7.87 -12.67 -10.39
N PRO A 346 6.69 -12.25 -10.88
CA PRO A 346 6.22 -10.87 -10.67
C PRO A 346 6.05 -10.53 -9.18
N ALA A 347 5.69 -11.54 -8.37
CA ALA A 347 5.50 -11.43 -6.92
C ALA A 347 6.81 -11.32 -6.12
N CYS A 348 7.97 -11.31 -6.79
CA CYS A 348 9.27 -11.03 -6.18
C CYS A 348 9.51 -9.53 -5.98
N GLU A 349 8.78 -8.67 -6.71
CA GLU A 349 8.74 -7.23 -6.45
C GLU A 349 8.05 -6.96 -5.11
N VAL A 350 8.66 -6.10 -4.29
CA VAL A 350 8.07 -5.72 -3.02
C VAL A 350 7.11 -4.55 -3.23
N PRO A 351 5.86 -4.63 -2.72
CA PRO A 351 4.94 -3.51 -2.80
C PRO A 351 5.50 -2.24 -2.12
N PRO A 352 5.11 -1.04 -2.59
CA PRO A 352 5.59 0.21 -2.02
C PRO A 352 5.27 0.36 -0.51
N LEU A 353 6.11 1.09 0.23
CA LEU A 353 5.85 1.52 1.60
C LEU A 353 4.54 2.31 1.69
N GLY A 354 3.76 2.04 2.73
CA GLY A 354 2.42 2.62 2.89
C GLY A 354 1.34 1.93 2.05
N THR A 355 1.55 0.70 1.60
CA THR A 355 0.51 -0.14 0.96
C THR A 355 0.05 -1.27 1.89
N GLN A 356 -0.73 -2.24 1.40
CA GLN A 356 -1.20 -3.41 2.16
C GLN A 356 -2.05 -3.08 3.40
N GLY A 357 -2.67 -1.91 3.44
CA GLY A 357 -3.62 -1.49 4.47
C GLY A 357 -3.74 0.02 4.52
N HIS A 358 -4.97 0.50 4.73
CA HIS A 358 -5.26 1.93 4.75
C HIS A 358 -4.61 2.64 5.94
N ILE A 359 -4.44 1.99 7.09
CA ILE A 359 -3.74 2.61 8.24
C ILE A 359 -2.26 2.82 7.94
N TRP A 360 -1.63 1.86 7.25
CA TRP A 360 -0.22 1.94 6.86
C TRP A 360 0.00 3.05 5.84
N LEU A 361 -0.94 3.17 4.89
CA LEU A 361 -0.99 4.31 3.97
C LEU A 361 -1.04 5.63 4.73
N VAL A 362 -1.96 5.77 5.69
CA VAL A 362 -2.15 7.04 6.40
C VAL A 362 -0.98 7.36 7.33
N ILE A 363 -0.43 6.36 8.02
CA ILE A 363 0.79 6.52 8.84
C ILE A 363 1.94 7.02 7.95
N PHE A 364 2.18 6.36 6.83
CA PHE A 364 3.31 6.70 5.96
C PHE A 364 3.14 8.07 5.28
N SER A 365 1.95 8.35 4.77
CA SER A 365 1.71 9.55 3.94
C SER A 365 1.27 10.79 4.72
N GLN A 366 0.70 10.65 5.92
CA GLN A 366 0.29 11.78 6.79
C GLN A 366 0.96 11.78 8.17
N GLY A 367 1.86 10.84 8.45
CA GLY A 367 2.54 10.74 9.74
C GLY A 367 1.63 10.23 10.86
N LEU A 368 2.20 10.09 12.05
CA LEU A 368 1.49 9.60 13.24
C LEU A 368 0.39 10.56 13.69
N VAL A 369 0.61 11.87 13.55
CA VAL A 369 -0.37 12.90 13.95
C VAL A 369 -1.55 12.94 13.00
N GLY A 370 -1.31 12.90 11.68
CA GLY A 370 -2.36 12.79 10.68
C GLY A 370 -3.18 11.50 10.83
N ALA A 371 -2.51 10.37 11.08
CA ALA A 371 -3.16 9.10 11.39
C ALA A 371 -4.03 9.18 12.65
N ALA A 372 -3.58 9.87 13.69
CA ALA A 372 -4.39 10.08 14.89
C ALA A 372 -5.69 10.85 14.57
N PHE A 373 -5.63 11.93 13.79
CA PHE A 373 -6.84 12.67 13.40
C PHE A 373 -7.81 11.84 12.57
N PHE A 374 -7.28 11.05 11.63
CA PHE A 374 -8.05 10.10 10.85
C PHE A 374 -8.80 9.10 11.74
N LEU A 375 -8.08 8.44 12.66
CA LEU A 375 -8.66 7.46 13.58
C LEU A 375 -9.67 8.09 14.54
N LEU A 376 -9.33 9.24 15.12
CA LEU A 376 -10.20 9.96 16.05
C LEU A 376 -11.54 10.30 15.42
N PHE A 377 -11.59 10.63 14.12
CA PHE A 377 -12.85 10.86 13.44
C PHE A 377 -13.77 9.63 13.49
N PHE A 378 -13.29 8.47 13.07
CA PHE A 378 -14.10 7.24 13.02
C PHE A 378 -14.41 6.68 14.41
N LEU A 379 -13.45 6.69 15.33
CA LEU A 379 -13.68 6.31 16.72
C LEU A 379 -14.75 7.18 17.37
N TRP A 380 -14.73 8.49 17.09
CA TRP A 380 -15.76 9.40 17.57
C TRP A 380 -17.15 9.10 16.98
N GLN A 381 -17.22 8.72 15.70
CA GLN A 381 -18.49 8.30 15.09
C GLN A 381 -19.02 7.02 15.74
N ALA A 382 -18.15 6.02 15.91
CA ALA A 382 -18.50 4.76 16.57
C ALA A 382 -18.98 5.00 18.01
N TRP A 383 -18.29 5.85 18.76
CA TRP A 383 -18.69 6.24 20.12
C TRP A 383 -20.07 6.91 20.16
N HIS A 384 -20.42 7.75 19.18
CA HIS A 384 -21.73 8.41 19.19
C HIS A 384 -22.89 7.44 18.93
N PHE A 385 -22.64 6.36 18.17
CA PHE A 385 -23.66 5.40 17.76
C PHE A 385 -23.50 4.00 18.37
N TRP A 386 -22.63 3.85 19.38
CA TRP A 386 -22.39 2.58 20.07
C TRP A 386 -23.68 1.95 20.60
N ARG A 387 -24.63 2.79 21.04
CA ARG A 387 -26.00 2.37 21.40
C ARG A 387 -26.90 2.40 20.17
N VAL A 388 -26.75 1.39 19.31
CA VAL A 388 -27.57 1.20 18.10
C VAL A 388 -29.06 1.16 18.44
N GLN A 389 -29.84 2.05 17.83
CA GLN A 389 -31.30 2.16 18.04
C GLN A 389 -32.12 1.66 16.85
N THR A 390 -31.61 1.82 15.64
CA THR A 390 -32.34 1.57 14.39
C THR A 390 -31.60 0.57 13.52
N ALA A 391 -32.32 -0.06 12.57
CA ALA A 391 -31.70 -0.96 11.60
C ALA A 391 -30.66 -0.25 10.70
N LEU A 392 -30.86 1.05 10.43
CA LEU A 392 -29.91 1.85 9.66
C LEU A 392 -28.64 2.15 10.46
N GLN A 393 -28.77 2.41 11.76
CA GLN A 393 -27.63 2.52 12.67
C GLN A 393 -26.89 1.19 12.83
N LEU A 394 -27.59 0.05 12.78
CA LEU A 394 -26.95 -1.27 12.78
C LEU A 394 -26.08 -1.47 11.53
N VAL A 395 -26.61 -1.11 10.35
CA VAL A 395 -25.86 -1.14 9.09
C VAL A 395 -24.62 -0.25 9.19
N GLY A 396 -24.79 1.00 9.62
CA GLY A 396 -23.67 1.95 9.75
C GLY A 396 -22.62 1.54 10.79
N MET A 397 -23.03 0.98 11.93
CA MET A 397 -22.07 0.42 12.91
C MET A 397 -21.36 -0.82 12.38
N SER A 398 -22.06 -1.68 11.62
CA SER A 398 -21.43 -2.82 10.96
C SER A 398 -20.35 -2.36 9.99
N LEU A 399 -20.63 -1.34 9.16
CA LEU A 399 -19.66 -0.72 8.26
C LEU A 399 -18.43 -0.19 9.02
N LEU A 400 -18.61 0.50 10.15
CA LEU A 400 -17.50 1.01 10.97
C LEU A 400 -16.66 -0.11 11.58
N CYS A 401 -17.29 -1.18 12.08
CA CYS A 401 -16.59 -2.34 12.61
C CYS A 401 -15.82 -3.09 11.52
N PHE A 402 -16.42 -3.26 10.34
CA PHE A 402 -15.75 -3.87 9.18
C PHE A 402 -14.58 -3.01 8.74
N PHE A 403 -14.77 -1.69 8.66
CA PHE A 403 -13.70 -0.75 8.32
C PHE A 403 -12.54 -0.82 9.32
N ALA A 404 -12.82 -0.85 10.63
CA ALA A 404 -11.79 -0.94 11.65
C ALA A 404 -10.92 -2.20 11.50
N LEU A 405 -11.53 -3.34 11.18
CA LEU A 405 -10.82 -4.58 10.86
C LEU A 405 -10.04 -4.48 9.55
N GLN A 406 -10.70 -3.99 8.49
CA GLN A 406 -10.17 -3.95 7.14
C GLN A 406 -9.04 -2.95 6.96
N MET A 407 -9.00 -1.88 7.75
CA MET A 407 -8.00 -0.82 7.64
C MET A 407 -6.56 -1.34 7.80
N PHE A 408 -6.36 -2.46 8.50
CA PHE A 408 -5.05 -3.12 8.65
C PHE A 408 -4.71 -4.06 7.49
N ILE A 409 -5.71 -4.49 6.71
CA ILE A 409 -5.59 -5.59 5.74
C ILE A 409 -5.77 -5.09 4.30
N TYR A 410 -6.60 -4.08 4.09
CA TYR A 410 -7.03 -3.58 2.78
C TYR A 410 -6.71 -2.10 2.64
N ASP A 411 -6.34 -1.70 1.42
CA ASP A 411 -6.52 -0.31 1.02
C ASP A 411 -8.00 -0.08 0.73
N THR A 412 -8.65 0.66 1.62
CA THR A 412 -10.08 0.96 1.59
C THR A 412 -10.37 2.30 0.93
N LEU A 413 -9.36 3.01 0.42
CA LEU A 413 -9.58 4.25 -0.31
C LEU A 413 -10.29 3.94 -1.63
N GLY A 414 -11.37 4.66 -1.93
CA GLY A 414 -12.22 4.40 -3.08
C GLY A 414 -13.67 4.14 -2.70
N MET A 415 -14.32 3.23 -3.43
CA MET A 415 -15.69 2.80 -3.15
C MET A 415 -15.93 2.29 -1.72
N PRO A 416 -14.99 1.58 -1.04
CA PRO A 416 -15.19 1.19 0.35
C PRO A 416 -15.37 2.39 1.28
N LEU A 417 -14.42 3.33 1.29
CA LEU A 417 -14.50 4.54 2.12
C LEU A 417 -15.71 5.41 1.75
N LEU A 418 -16.04 5.53 0.47
CA LEU A 418 -17.24 6.23 0.00
C LEU A 418 -18.52 5.62 0.61
N THR A 419 -18.60 4.28 0.63
CA THR A 419 -19.74 3.52 1.19
C THR A 419 -19.84 3.71 2.71
N ILE A 420 -18.70 3.72 3.41
CA ILE A 420 -18.65 4.00 4.85
C ILE A 420 -19.12 5.43 5.15
N MET A 421 -18.63 6.42 4.40
CA MET A 421 -19.05 7.82 4.54
C MET A 421 -20.54 8.02 4.21
N LEU A 422 -21.06 7.32 3.20
CA LEU A 422 -22.49 7.31 2.89
C LEU A 422 -23.30 6.71 4.04
N GLY A 423 -22.87 5.58 4.61
CA GLY A 423 -23.50 4.95 5.77
C GLY A 423 -23.50 5.86 7.00
N LEU A 424 -22.36 6.49 7.31
CA LEU A 424 -22.24 7.50 8.36
C LEU A 424 -23.20 8.67 8.13
N GLY A 425 -23.29 9.15 6.89
CA GLY A 425 -24.21 10.23 6.52
C GLY A 425 -25.67 9.84 6.77
N LEU A 426 -26.04 8.60 6.45
CA LEU A 426 -27.38 8.08 6.70
C LEU A 426 -27.72 8.00 8.19
N MET A 427 -26.77 7.56 9.04
CA MET A 427 -26.94 7.51 10.49
C MET A 427 -27.17 8.90 11.08
N TRP A 428 -26.34 9.88 10.70
CA TRP A 428 -26.47 11.26 11.17
C TRP A 428 -27.72 11.93 10.64
N ARG A 429 -28.09 11.71 9.37
CA ARG A 429 -29.35 12.20 8.81
C ARG A 429 -30.56 11.71 9.59
N GLU A 430 -30.55 10.44 10.02
CA GLU A 430 -31.63 9.91 10.86
C GLU A 430 -31.65 10.56 12.24
N ARG A 431 -30.48 10.74 12.88
CA ARG A 431 -30.36 11.39 14.19
C ARG A 431 -30.80 12.85 14.19
N TYR A 432 -30.44 13.59 13.14
CA TYR A 432 -30.76 15.02 12.99
C TYR A 432 -32.20 15.29 12.59
N ALA A 433 -32.90 14.31 12.02
CA ALA A 433 -34.33 14.45 11.74
C ALA A 433 -35.19 14.67 13.00
N ALA A 434 -34.65 14.40 14.20
CA ALA A 434 -35.32 14.60 15.49
C ALA A 434 -34.84 15.83 16.25
N LEU A 435 -33.94 16.65 15.68
CA LEU A 435 -33.35 17.82 16.34
C LEU A 435 -33.71 19.10 15.58
N ASP A 436 -33.73 20.22 16.29
CA ASP A 436 -33.94 21.52 15.67
C ASP A 436 -32.71 21.91 14.80
N PRO A 437 -32.92 22.48 13.61
CA PRO A 437 -31.82 22.86 12.71
C PRO A 437 -30.79 23.82 13.33
N GLN A 438 -31.19 24.61 14.33
CA GLN A 438 -30.31 25.55 15.03
C GLN A 438 -29.28 24.86 15.94
N ASP A 439 -29.58 23.64 16.40
CA ASP A 439 -28.71 22.87 17.29
C ASP A 439 -27.68 21.99 16.55
N LEU A 440 -27.75 21.97 15.22
CA LEU A 440 -26.89 21.13 14.39
C LEU A 440 -25.48 21.73 14.27
N PRO A 441 -24.41 20.91 14.36
CA PRO A 441 -23.06 21.36 14.07
C PRO A 441 -22.94 21.85 12.62
N GLN A 442 -22.65 23.13 12.42
CA GLN A 442 -22.54 23.72 11.09
C GLN A 442 -21.09 23.76 10.59
N LEU A 443 -20.88 23.54 9.30
CA LEU A 443 -19.57 23.59 8.65
C LEU A 443 -18.88 24.94 8.85
N THR A 444 -19.64 26.04 8.75
CA THR A 444 -19.15 27.40 8.97
C THR A 444 -18.55 27.59 10.37
N GLY A 445 -19.09 26.89 11.38
CA GLY A 445 -18.61 26.95 12.75
C GLY A 445 -17.15 26.50 12.94
N TYR A 446 -16.61 25.68 12.03
CA TYR A 446 -15.20 25.27 12.08
C TYR A 446 -14.24 26.36 11.58
N PHE A 447 -14.70 27.27 10.73
CA PHE A 447 -13.88 28.33 10.13
C PHE A 447 -14.02 29.68 10.84
N VAL A 448 -15.02 29.83 11.71
CA VAL A 448 -15.19 31.05 12.52
C VAL A 448 -14.19 31.05 13.68
N LEU A 449 -13.10 31.79 13.49
CA LEU A 449 -12.10 32.09 14.52
C LEU A 449 -12.33 33.50 15.09
N HIS A 450 -12.35 33.63 16.42
CA HIS A 450 -12.42 34.92 17.10
C HIS A 450 -11.08 35.67 17.00
N ARG A 451 -11.09 37.01 17.15
CA ARG A 451 -9.88 37.85 17.03
C ARG A 451 -8.69 37.32 17.85
N ARG A 452 -8.91 36.95 19.11
CA ARG A 452 -7.86 36.35 19.97
C ARG A 452 -7.32 35.03 19.42
N GLN A 453 -8.17 34.19 18.85
CA GLN A 453 -7.77 32.90 18.27
C GLN A 453 -6.99 33.10 16.97
N LYS A 454 -7.37 34.07 16.14
CA LYS A 454 -6.61 34.44 14.94
C LYS A 454 -5.21 34.93 15.31
N ILE A 455 -5.09 35.77 16.33
CA ILE A 455 -3.79 36.24 16.82
C ILE A 455 -2.94 35.06 17.31
N VAL A 456 -3.49 34.19 18.15
CA VAL A 456 -2.76 33.00 18.65
C VAL A 456 -2.35 32.06 17.52
N LEU A 457 -3.24 31.83 16.55
CA LEU A 457 -2.94 31.00 15.38
C LEU A 457 -1.77 31.57 14.58
N LEU A 458 -1.86 32.84 14.19
CA LEU A 458 -0.82 33.51 13.42
C LEU A 458 0.50 33.58 14.20
N SER A 459 0.48 33.92 15.49
CA SER A 459 1.69 33.97 16.29
C SER A 459 2.33 32.58 16.47
N ALA A 460 1.53 31.53 16.68
CA ALA A 460 2.03 30.18 16.84
C ALA A 460 2.59 29.62 15.52
N MET A 461 1.90 29.86 14.40
CA MET A 461 2.41 29.48 13.08
C MET A 461 3.68 30.23 12.72
N SER A 462 3.73 31.56 12.93
CA SER A 462 4.94 32.35 12.66
C SER A 462 6.11 31.95 13.55
N CYS A 463 5.87 31.67 14.83
CA CYS A 463 6.88 31.18 15.75
C CYS A 463 7.39 29.79 15.32
N ALA A 464 6.49 28.87 14.97
CA ALA A 464 6.86 27.54 14.50
C ALA A 464 7.63 27.57 13.18
N LEU A 465 7.25 28.45 12.25
CA LEU A 465 7.98 28.68 11.01
C LEU A 465 9.37 29.26 11.27
N ALA A 466 9.48 30.28 12.15
CA ALA A 466 10.76 30.88 12.51
C ALA A 466 11.68 29.86 13.19
N LEU A 467 11.16 29.06 14.12
CA LEU A 467 11.90 27.95 14.75
C LEU A 467 12.34 26.91 13.72
N GLY A 468 11.49 26.58 12.76
CA GLY A 468 11.83 25.66 11.68
C GLY A 468 12.95 26.20 10.80
N VAL A 469 12.88 27.47 10.39
CA VAL A 469 13.93 28.12 9.60
C VAL A 469 15.23 28.17 10.39
N LEU A 470 15.20 28.58 11.66
CA LEU A 470 16.37 28.60 12.54
C LEU A 470 16.99 27.21 12.71
N TRP A 471 16.17 26.18 12.88
CA TRP A 471 16.61 24.79 12.98
C TRP A 471 17.26 24.29 11.69
N THR A 472 16.70 24.64 10.53
CA THR A 472 17.26 24.22 9.24
C THR A 472 18.55 24.96 8.91
N SER A 473 18.63 26.26 9.23
CA SER A 473 19.80 27.09 8.94
C SER A 473 20.96 26.87 9.91
N SER A 474 20.72 26.30 11.09
CA SER A 474 21.79 26.00 12.05
C SER A 474 22.52 24.68 11.77
N ARG A 475 22.01 23.84 10.86
CA ARG A 475 22.66 22.59 10.48
C ARG A 475 23.66 22.80 9.36
N PRO A 476 24.86 22.20 9.44
CA PRO A 476 25.81 22.26 8.34
C PRO A 476 25.21 21.63 7.08
N ALA A 477 25.55 22.20 5.92
CA ALA A 477 25.20 21.61 4.64
C ALA A 477 25.81 20.20 4.58
N GLN A 478 25.01 19.23 4.12
CA GLN A 478 25.51 17.89 3.81
C GLN A 478 25.61 17.77 2.29
N TYR A 479 26.71 17.20 1.82
CA TYR A 479 26.94 16.88 0.43
C TYR A 479 26.85 15.38 0.28
N ILE A 480 26.18 14.92 -0.77
CA ILE A 480 26.12 13.52 -1.14
C ILE A 480 26.78 13.39 -2.51
N ALA A 481 27.86 12.60 -2.56
CA ALA A 481 28.47 12.16 -3.80
C ALA A 481 27.94 10.78 -4.16
N GLN A 482 27.60 10.58 -5.43
CA GLN A 482 27.10 9.32 -5.95
C GLN A 482 27.94 8.83 -7.12
N THR A 483 28.28 7.54 -7.12
CA THR A 483 28.97 6.83 -8.20
C THR A 483 28.21 5.57 -8.57
N SER A 484 28.05 5.31 -9.86
CA SER A 484 27.35 4.11 -10.36
C SER A 484 28.32 3.16 -11.05
N LEU A 485 28.31 1.90 -10.63
CA LEU A 485 29.23 0.85 -11.04
C LEU A 485 28.47 -0.26 -11.77
N LEU A 486 28.97 -0.72 -12.91
CA LEU A 486 28.53 -1.97 -13.54
C LEU A 486 29.47 -3.10 -13.08
N LEU A 487 28.90 -4.09 -12.41
CA LEU A 487 29.64 -5.27 -12.00
C LEU A 487 29.77 -6.24 -13.18
N ALA A 488 31.01 -6.60 -13.52
CA ALA A 488 31.27 -7.66 -14.48
C ALA A 488 30.73 -9.01 -13.95
N PRO A 489 30.30 -9.90 -14.86
CA PRO A 489 29.99 -11.28 -14.49
C PRO A 489 31.19 -11.93 -13.82
N THR A 490 31.01 -12.49 -12.63
CA THR A 490 31.97 -13.47 -12.13
C THR A 490 31.67 -14.80 -12.83
N PRO A 491 32.62 -15.38 -13.58
CA PRO A 491 32.42 -16.69 -14.19
C PRO A 491 32.04 -17.76 -13.16
N MET A 492 31.14 -18.68 -13.53
CA MET A 492 30.57 -19.70 -12.63
C MET A 492 31.62 -20.59 -11.95
N TYR A 493 32.77 -20.81 -12.60
CA TYR A 493 33.89 -21.60 -12.08
C TYR A 493 34.78 -20.85 -11.07
N LEU A 494 34.73 -19.52 -11.01
CA LEU A 494 35.36 -18.74 -9.93
C LEU A 494 34.45 -18.61 -8.70
N SER A 495 33.20 -19.09 -8.82
CA SER A 495 32.11 -18.90 -7.85
C SER A 495 31.89 -20.10 -6.90
N GLY A 496 32.76 -21.12 -6.90
CA GLY A 496 32.57 -22.32 -6.07
C GLY A 496 33.87 -23.03 -5.68
N THR A 497 33.80 -23.85 -4.63
CA THR A 497 34.80 -24.88 -4.28
C THR A 497 34.43 -26.17 -5.03
N ALA A 498 35.42 -26.89 -5.58
CA ALA A 498 35.16 -28.17 -6.22
C ALA A 498 34.48 -29.12 -5.22
N GLY A 499 33.19 -29.44 -5.46
CA GLY A 499 32.39 -30.36 -4.63
C GLY A 499 31.19 -29.74 -3.90
N GLU A 500 31.14 -28.43 -3.67
CA GLU A 500 29.92 -27.72 -3.24
C GLU A 500 29.41 -26.90 -4.42
N GLY A 501 28.16 -27.11 -4.84
CA GLY A 501 27.57 -26.45 -6.01
C GLY A 501 27.88 -24.95 -6.07
N SER A 502 28.37 -24.49 -7.22
CA SER A 502 28.71 -23.10 -7.55
C SER A 502 27.69 -22.12 -6.97
N ARG A 503 28.08 -21.32 -5.96
CA ARG A 503 27.26 -20.23 -5.45
C ARG A 503 27.67 -18.95 -6.17
N SER A 504 26.90 -18.57 -7.19
CA SER A 504 27.11 -17.29 -7.89
C SER A 504 27.24 -16.13 -6.90
N ILE A 505 28.30 -15.33 -7.00
CA ILE A 505 28.47 -14.13 -6.19
C ILE A 505 27.30 -13.18 -6.51
N THR A 506 26.52 -12.83 -5.49
CA THR A 506 25.35 -11.98 -5.66
C THR A 506 25.72 -10.50 -5.56
N VAL A 507 24.86 -9.63 -6.11
CA VAL A 507 25.02 -8.17 -5.97
C VAL A 507 25.05 -7.74 -4.50
N ASP A 508 24.38 -8.47 -3.61
CA ASP A 508 24.43 -8.24 -2.16
C ASP A 508 25.80 -8.57 -1.55
N THR A 509 26.42 -9.68 -1.98
CA THR A 509 27.78 -10.01 -1.57
C THR A 509 28.76 -8.95 -2.05
N GLU A 510 28.57 -8.45 -3.27
CA GLU A 510 29.38 -7.36 -3.84
C GLU A 510 29.18 -6.03 -3.11
N ALA A 511 27.95 -5.69 -2.73
CA ALA A 511 27.67 -4.53 -1.91
C ALA A 511 28.30 -4.64 -0.51
N ALA A 512 28.32 -5.82 0.09
CA ALA A 512 28.98 -6.05 1.36
C ALA A 512 30.51 -5.88 1.25
N LEU A 513 31.11 -6.28 0.12
CA LEU A 513 32.53 -6.11 -0.15
C LEU A 513 32.97 -4.63 -0.11
N VAL A 514 32.15 -3.70 -0.61
CA VAL A 514 32.45 -2.25 -0.55
C VAL A 514 32.72 -1.76 0.88
N LEU A 515 32.05 -2.33 1.88
CA LEU A 515 32.16 -1.93 3.29
C LEU A 515 33.12 -2.81 4.10
N THR A 516 33.84 -3.73 3.47
CA THR A 516 34.80 -4.59 4.16
C THR A 516 36.00 -3.81 4.67
N GLN A 517 36.65 -4.36 5.69
CA GLN A 517 37.84 -3.77 6.27
C GLN A 517 38.97 -3.59 5.24
N SER A 518 39.16 -4.56 4.33
CA SER A 518 40.17 -4.47 3.26
C SER A 518 39.96 -3.29 2.31
N THR A 519 38.71 -2.95 2.01
CA THR A 519 38.39 -1.77 1.17
C THR A 519 38.51 -0.48 1.98
N LEU A 520 37.94 -0.46 3.19
CA LEU A 520 37.95 0.74 4.03
C LEU A 520 39.35 1.12 4.50
N ASP A 521 40.24 0.17 4.80
CA ASP A 521 41.61 0.44 5.21
C ASP A 521 42.42 1.12 4.09
N ARG A 522 42.16 0.79 2.81
CA ARG A 522 42.80 1.46 1.66
C ARG A 522 42.31 2.88 1.48
N VAL A 523 41.00 3.11 1.66
CA VAL A 523 40.42 4.46 1.65
C VAL A 523 40.97 5.29 2.81
N ASN A 524 41.08 4.70 3.99
CA ASN A 524 41.59 5.33 5.20
C ASN A 524 43.10 5.61 5.11
N ALA A 525 43.87 4.83 4.35
CA ALA A 525 45.27 5.13 4.08
C ALA A 525 45.47 6.48 3.36
N ALA A 526 44.51 6.89 2.52
CA ALA A 526 44.52 8.20 1.86
C ALA A 526 43.91 9.32 2.72
N TYR A 527 42.98 8.98 3.64
CA TYR A 527 42.32 9.91 4.56
C TYR A 527 42.35 9.39 6.02
N PRO A 528 43.51 9.42 6.71
CA PRO A 528 43.70 8.80 8.02
C PRO A 528 42.82 9.38 9.13
N GLU A 529 42.31 10.59 8.93
CA GLU A 529 41.38 11.26 9.84
C GLU A 529 39.97 10.65 9.83
N LEU A 530 39.62 9.84 8.83
CA LEU A 530 38.31 9.20 8.70
C LEU A 530 38.37 7.77 9.24
N GLY A 531 37.82 7.54 10.42
CA GLY A 531 37.75 6.17 10.96
C GLY A 531 36.87 5.26 10.09
N ASN A 532 37.20 3.97 9.99
CA ASN A 532 36.39 3.00 9.21
C ASN A 532 34.90 2.98 9.64
N ALA A 533 34.63 3.18 10.93
CA ALA A 533 33.27 3.27 11.45
C ALA A 533 32.52 4.52 10.94
N GLU A 534 33.23 5.65 10.81
CA GLU A 534 32.69 6.89 10.27
C GLU A 534 32.35 6.73 8.79
N ILE A 535 33.28 6.22 7.98
CA ILE A 535 33.04 5.94 6.56
C ILE A 535 31.86 4.98 6.40
N ARG A 536 31.83 3.89 7.15
CA ARG A 536 30.75 2.89 7.07
C ARG A 536 29.38 3.48 7.44
N SER A 537 29.31 4.44 8.37
CA SER A 537 28.06 5.12 8.72
C SER A 537 27.62 6.15 7.68
N ALA A 538 28.55 6.67 6.89
CA ALA A 538 28.32 7.70 5.88
C ALA A 538 28.09 7.15 4.47
N VAL A 539 28.42 5.87 4.22
CA VAL A 539 28.20 5.20 2.94
C VAL A 539 26.83 4.51 2.92
N SER A 540 26.06 4.74 1.85
CA SER A 540 24.83 4.00 1.55
C SER A 540 24.90 3.36 0.16
N ILE A 541 24.45 2.11 0.07
CA ILE A 541 24.55 1.28 -1.14
C ILE A 541 23.15 0.89 -1.59
N SER A 542 22.89 1.02 -2.89
CA SER A 542 21.66 0.60 -3.55
C SER A 542 21.98 -0.05 -4.89
N ALA A 543 21.02 -0.72 -5.50
CA ALA A 543 21.20 -1.37 -6.79
C ALA A 543 20.00 -1.12 -7.71
N THR A 544 20.22 -1.07 -9.02
CA THR A 544 19.09 -1.07 -9.97
C THR A 544 18.46 -2.47 -9.98
N PRO A 545 17.13 -2.61 -9.77
CA PRO A 545 16.48 -3.92 -9.71
C PRO A 545 16.74 -4.78 -10.96
N ASN A 546 16.92 -6.08 -10.76
CA ASN A 546 17.20 -7.07 -11.82
C ASN A 546 18.43 -6.72 -12.68
N SER A 547 19.40 -5.99 -12.12
CA SER A 547 20.62 -5.59 -12.82
C SER A 547 21.86 -5.82 -11.95
N ARG A 548 23.03 -5.63 -12.57
CA ARG A 548 24.34 -5.64 -11.90
C ARG A 548 24.88 -4.23 -11.67
N VAL A 549 24.01 -3.23 -11.65
CA VAL A 549 24.39 -1.84 -11.42
C VAL A 549 24.27 -1.53 -9.94
N LEU A 550 25.41 -1.22 -9.30
CA LEU A 550 25.48 -0.70 -7.94
C LEU A 550 25.55 0.83 -7.95
N HIS A 551 24.83 1.46 -7.03
CA HIS A 551 24.93 2.88 -6.75
C HIS A 551 25.50 3.05 -5.34
N LEU A 552 26.69 3.64 -5.27
CA LEU A 552 27.36 3.98 -4.03
C LEU A 552 27.12 5.45 -3.75
N ASN A 553 26.74 5.79 -2.52
CA ASN A 553 26.63 7.18 -2.07
C ASN A 553 27.45 7.38 -0.80
N TYR A 554 28.14 8.51 -0.71
CA TYR A 554 28.87 8.93 0.48
C TYR A 554 28.42 10.33 0.89
N ALA A 555 28.10 10.52 2.17
CA ALA A 555 27.62 11.78 2.72
C ALA A 555 28.63 12.41 3.68
N SER A 556 28.99 13.68 3.47
CA SER A 556 29.86 14.45 4.38
C SER A 556 29.52 15.95 4.35
N THR A 557 30.07 16.74 5.28
CA THR A 557 29.84 18.19 5.37
C THR A 557 30.74 19.00 4.43
N ASP A 558 31.80 18.38 3.90
CA ASP A 558 32.77 19.01 2.99
C ASP A 558 32.55 18.50 1.56
N LYS A 559 32.15 19.40 0.65
CA LYS A 559 31.85 19.07 -0.75
C LYS A 559 33.03 18.43 -1.49
N GLN A 560 34.24 18.96 -1.29
CA GLN A 560 35.41 18.49 -2.03
C GLN A 560 35.79 17.10 -1.54
N ARG A 561 35.93 16.95 -0.22
CA ARG A 561 36.20 15.66 0.42
C ARG A 561 35.16 14.60 0.05
N THR A 562 33.87 14.98 0.02
CA THR A 562 32.79 14.04 -0.35
C THR A 562 33.01 13.45 -1.75
N THR A 563 33.43 14.29 -2.70
CA THR A 563 33.66 13.87 -4.08
C THR A 563 34.89 12.97 -4.20
N GLU A 564 35.98 13.36 -3.55
CA GLU A 564 37.26 12.64 -3.58
C GLU A 564 37.13 11.27 -2.90
N VAL A 565 36.59 11.23 -1.67
CA VAL A 565 36.39 10.00 -0.91
C VAL A 565 35.43 9.04 -1.63
N MET A 566 34.35 9.53 -2.24
CA MET A 566 33.44 8.66 -2.99
C MET A 566 34.10 8.06 -4.24
N SER A 567 34.90 8.86 -4.95
CA SER A 567 35.65 8.36 -6.12
C SER A 567 36.66 7.30 -5.68
N LEU A 568 37.37 7.56 -4.58
CA LEU A 568 38.34 6.63 -4.01
C LEU A 568 37.70 5.33 -3.52
N ILE A 569 36.55 5.38 -2.83
CA ILE A 569 35.81 4.18 -2.41
C ILE A 569 35.46 3.31 -3.63
N ALA A 570 35.00 3.92 -4.72
CA ALA A 570 34.64 3.20 -5.93
C ALA A 570 35.86 2.54 -6.59
N GLU A 571 36.98 3.27 -6.68
CA GLU A 571 38.24 2.78 -7.25
C GLU A 571 38.86 1.65 -6.40
N GLU A 572 38.97 1.85 -5.08
CA GLU A 572 39.55 0.87 -4.16
C GLU A 572 38.69 -0.40 -4.07
N TYR A 573 37.36 -0.27 -4.11
CA TYR A 573 36.49 -1.43 -4.21
C TYR A 573 36.78 -2.26 -5.47
N LEU A 574 36.86 -1.61 -6.64
CA LEU A 574 37.16 -2.31 -7.90
C LEU A 574 38.56 -2.94 -7.87
N ALA A 575 39.54 -2.27 -7.25
CA ALA A 575 40.90 -2.80 -7.07
C ALA A 575 40.92 -4.04 -6.17
N VAL A 576 40.28 -3.97 -5.00
CA VAL A 576 40.15 -5.11 -4.07
C VAL A 576 39.43 -6.28 -4.74
N ARG A 577 38.37 -6.01 -5.52
CA ARG A 577 37.65 -7.04 -6.25
C ARG A 577 38.49 -7.66 -7.37
N ASN A 578 39.23 -6.87 -8.13
CA ASN A 578 40.15 -7.38 -9.16
C ASN A 578 41.20 -8.30 -8.56
N GLU A 579 41.80 -7.90 -7.42
CA GLU A 579 42.79 -8.70 -6.70
C GLU A 579 42.18 -10.02 -6.20
N PHE A 580 40.99 -9.96 -5.60
CA PHE A 580 40.26 -11.15 -5.17
C PHE A 580 39.98 -12.12 -6.33
N LEU A 581 39.49 -11.60 -7.47
CA LEU A 581 39.20 -12.41 -8.65
C LEU A 581 40.48 -13.01 -9.27
N ALA A 582 41.58 -12.26 -9.29
CA ALA A 582 42.87 -12.73 -9.77
C ALA A 582 43.43 -13.85 -8.88
N GLN A 583 43.44 -13.65 -7.56
CA GLN A 583 43.86 -14.67 -6.59
C GLN A 583 43.00 -15.93 -6.68
N ARG A 584 41.68 -15.77 -6.86
CA ARG A 584 40.76 -16.90 -7.01
C ARG A 584 41.00 -17.65 -8.31
N LYS A 585 41.24 -16.94 -9.41
CA LYS A 585 41.60 -17.54 -10.71
C LYS A 585 42.87 -18.37 -10.57
N GLU A 586 43.89 -17.83 -9.94
CA GLU A 586 45.16 -18.53 -9.72
C GLU A 586 44.99 -19.78 -8.85
N GLN A 587 44.18 -19.71 -7.79
CA GLN A 587 43.86 -20.86 -6.95
C GLN A 587 43.15 -21.96 -7.74
N VAL A 588 42.10 -21.61 -8.50
CA VAL A 588 41.36 -22.60 -9.30
C VAL A 588 42.22 -23.20 -10.40
N LEU A 589 43.12 -22.41 -11.03
CA LEU A 589 44.09 -22.95 -11.99
C LEU A 589 45.01 -23.99 -11.34
N ARG A 590 45.53 -23.70 -10.13
CA ARG A 590 46.37 -24.66 -9.40
C ARG A 590 45.61 -25.93 -9.05
N ASP A 591 44.39 -25.80 -8.51
CA ASP A 591 43.57 -26.95 -8.13
C ASP A 591 43.23 -27.84 -9.35
N LEU A 592 42.91 -27.23 -10.50
CA LEU A 592 42.64 -27.96 -11.74
C LEU A 592 43.91 -28.63 -12.30
N GLN A 593 45.07 -27.96 -12.23
CA GLN A 593 46.35 -28.55 -12.63
C GLN A 593 46.72 -29.75 -11.76
N GLU A 594 46.51 -29.66 -10.44
CA GLU A 594 46.73 -30.78 -9.52
C GLU A 594 45.80 -31.96 -9.82
N GLN A 595 44.52 -31.70 -10.11
CA GLN A 595 43.57 -32.76 -10.51
C GLN A 595 43.97 -33.41 -11.84
N LEU A 596 44.42 -32.61 -12.81
CA LEU A 596 44.88 -33.13 -14.10
C LEU A 596 46.16 -33.98 -13.94
N MET A 597 47.10 -33.55 -13.10
CA MET A 597 48.31 -34.34 -12.79
C MET A 597 47.98 -35.63 -12.03
N ALA A 598 46.98 -35.62 -11.15
CA ALA A 598 46.54 -36.81 -10.43
C ALA A 598 45.88 -37.87 -11.34
N LEU A 599 45.26 -37.44 -12.45
CA LEU A 599 44.70 -38.32 -13.47
C LEU A 599 45.74 -38.81 -14.49
N SER A 600 46.89 -38.16 -14.58
CA SER A 600 47.96 -38.52 -15.52
C SER A 600 49.29 -38.79 -14.79
N PRO A 601 49.41 -39.90 -14.04
CA PRO A 601 50.70 -40.37 -13.57
C PRO A 601 51.38 -41.15 -14.71
N ASP A 602 52.23 -40.47 -15.50
CA ASP A 602 53.20 -41.05 -16.45
C ASP A 602 52.74 -42.31 -17.23
N THR A 603 52.30 -42.16 -18.49
CA THR A 603 52.57 -43.20 -19.50
C THR A 603 52.62 -42.62 -20.93
N PRO A 604 53.74 -42.72 -21.65
CA PRO A 604 53.79 -42.49 -23.09
C PRO A 604 53.52 -43.82 -23.79
N GLU A 605 52.26 -44.14 -24.10
CA GLU A 605 51.99 -45.18 -25.09
C GLU A 605 50.78 -44.83 -25.95
N GLN A 606 50.97 -45.02 -27.25
CA GLN A 606 50.08 -44.64 -28.33
C GLN A 606 48.72 -45.31 -28.17
N ILE A 607 47.65 -44.51 -28.02
CA ILE A 607 46.28 -45.03 -28.08
C ILE A 607 45.95 -45.30 -29.55
N GLU A 608 45.92 -46.58 -29.91
CA GLU A 608 45.43 -47.09 -31.19
C GLU A 608 43.92 -46.83 -31.27
N VAL A 609 43.50 -46.11 -32.30
CA VAL A 609 42.11 -45.74 -32.55
C VAL A 609 41.39 -46.95 -33.14
N ASP A 610 40.88 -47.85 -32.30
CA ASP A 610 39.91 -48.85 -32.76
C ASP A 610 38.96 -49.34 -31.66
N SER A 611 37.97 -48.51 -31.31
CA SER A 611 36.57 -48.93 -31.09
C SER A 611 35.71 -47.73 -30.68
N LEU A 612 34.90 -47.23 -31.61
CA LEU A 612 33.79 -46.33 -31.33
C LEU A 612 32.71 -47.13 -30.60
N LEU A 613 32.63 -47.04 -29.25
CA LEU A 613 31.35 -47.02 -28.50
C LEU A 613 31.46 -46.96 -26.95
N ASP A 614 32.64 -47.02 -26.33
CA ASP A 614 32.80 -46.71 -24.90
C ASP A 614 33.78 -45.55 -24.73
N ILE A 615 33.27 -44.35 -24.43
CA ILE A 615 34.13 -43.23 -24.05
C ILE A 615 34.71 -43.60 -22.69
N ASP A 616 36.02 -43.82 -22.63
CA ASP A 616 36.74 -44.01 -21.37
C ASP A 616 36.40 -42.82 -20.44
N PRO A 617 35.73 -43.07 -19.30
CA PRO A 617 35.30 -42.00 -18.40
C PRO A 617 36.48 -41.18 -17.86
N GLU A 618 37.70 -41.74 -17.80
CA GLU A 618 38.90 -41.01 -17.42
C GLU A 618 39.37 -40.06 -18.52
N LEU A 619 39.36 -40.50 -19.79
CA LEU A 619 39.69 -39.66 -20.94
C LEU A 619 38.67 -38.52 -21.13
N ALA A 620 37.38 -38.81 -20.95
CA ALA A 620 36.34 -37.77 -20.96
C ALA A 620 36.58 -36.71 -19.87
N ARG A 621 36.98 -37.16 -18.68
CA ARG A 621 37.27 -36.27 -17.55
C ARG A 621 38.53 -35.44 -17.78
N GLU A 622 39.56 -36.01 -18.40
CA GLU A 622 40.77 -35.29 -18.78
C GLU A 622 40.47 -34.18 -19.80
N ILE A 623 39.68 -34.48 -20.83
CA ILE A 623 39.25 -33.50 -21.84
C ILE A 623 38.45 -32.37 -21.19
N GLU A 624 37.49 -32.69 -20.32
CA GLU A 624 36.68 -31.70 -19.58
C GLU A 624 37.54 -30.76 -18.72
N LEU A 625 38.57 -31.30 -18.05
CA LEU A 625 39.51 -30.51 -17.23
C LEU A 625 40.42 -29.62 -18.08
N ARG A 626 40.90 -30.12 -19.22
CA ARG A 626 41.71 -29.35 -20.18
C ARG A 626 40.92 -28.20 -20.79
N ASP A 627 39.69 -28.46 -21.24
CA ASP A 627 38.80 -27.43 -21.76
C ASP A 627 38.50 -26.36 -20.71
N SER A 628 38.20 -26.78 -19.47
CA SER A 628 38.00 -25.86 -18.35
C SER A 628 39.22 -24.99 -18.08
N LEU A 629 40.44 -25.53 -18.21
CA LEU A 629 41.70 -24.81 -17.99
C LEU A 629 41.98 -23.80 -19.11
N ILE A 630 41.67 -24.14 -20.37
CA ILE A 630 41.78 -23.22 -21.51
C ILE A 630 40.82 -22.04 -21.33
N ASP A 631 39.55 -22.33 -21.01
CA ASP A 631 38.53 -21.31 -20.76
C ASP A 631 38.92 -20.39 -19.60
N LEU A 632 39.44 -20.95 -18.51
CA LEU A 632 39.88 -20.17 -17.36
C LEU A 632 41.05 -19.26 -17.70
N THR A 633 42.03 -19.75 -18.48
CA THR A 633 43.22 -18.99 -18.89
C THR A 633 42.83 -17.74 -19.68
N VAL A 634 41.90 -17.88 -20.64
CA VAL A 634 41.43 -16.79 -21.51
C VAL A 634 40.42 -15.88 -20.79
N SER A 635 39.84 -16.32 -19.69
CA SER A 635 38.82 -15.56 -18.99
C SER A 635 39.33 -14.26 -18.35
N ASP A 636 38.51 -13.23 -18.50
CA ASP A 636 38.75 -11.89 -18.02
C ASP A 636 38.46 -11.77 -16.51
N THR A 637 39.38 -11.16 -15.77
CA THR A 637 39.23 -10.91 -14.32
C THR A 637 38.79 -9.48 -14.01
N ARG A 638 38.36 -8.70 -15.02
CA ARG A 638 37.78 -7.37 -14.81
C ARG A 638 36.65 -7.43 -13.78
N ALA A 639 36.80 -6.69 -12.70
CA ALA A 639 35.78 -6.53 -11.67
C ALA A 639 34.56 -5.80 -12.25
N GLY A 640 34.75 -4.74 -13.00
CA GLY A 640 33.64 -3.94 -13.50
C GLY A 640 34.12 -2.58 -13.97
N GLU A 641 33.17 -1.69 -14.22
CA GLU A 641 33.45 -0.35 -14.71
C GLU A 641 32.58 0.71 -14.02
N ILE A 642 33.12 1.93 -13.94
CA ILE A 642 32.37 3.10 -13.49
C ILE A 642 31.51 3.56 -14.66
N LEU A 643 30.19 3.33 -14.59
CA LEU A 643 29.24 3.76 -15.62
C LEU A 643 29.04 5.28 -15.62
N ARG A 644 29.00 5.87 -14.43
CA ARG A 644 28.78 7.30 -14.24
C ARG A 644 29.78 7.82 -13.22
N ALA A 645 30.60 8.77 -13.67
CA ALA A 645 31.55 9.47 -12.83
C ALA A 645 30.85 10.12 -11.63
N THR A 646 31.61 10.27 -10.54
CA THR A 646 31.13 10.79 -9.26
C THR A 646 30.45 12.15 -9.46
N THR A 647 29.17 12.23 -9.12
CA THR A 647 28.43 13.50 -9.10
C THR A 647 28.08 13.88 -7.67
N THR A 648 28.51 15.07 -7.25
CA THR A 648 28.25 15.60 -5.91
C THR A 648 27.14 16.63 -5.94
N SER A 649 26.12 16.40 -5.13
CA SER A 649 25.01 17.31 -4.95
C SER A 649 24.91 17.75 -3.49
N GLU A 650 24.46 18.97 -3.27
CA GLU A 650 24.11 19.43 -1.92
C GLU A 650 22.82 18.70 -1.51
N SER A 651 22.94 17.83 -0.51
CA SER A 651 21.80 17.26 0.18
C SER A 651 21.23 18.34 1.08
N LYS A 652 20.14 18.97 0.62
CA LYS A 652 19.31 19.76 1.52
C LYS A 652 18.89 18.80 2.62
N ASN A 653 19.09 19.18 3.89
CA ASN A 653 18.69 18.42 5.10
C ASN A 653 17.15 18.27 5.24
N GLN A 654 16.48 17.95 4.13
CA GLN A 654 15.04 17.90 3.87
C GLN A 654 14.28 18.97 4.67
N PRO A 655 14.65 20.26 4.53
CA PRO A 655 14.09 21.34 5.35
C PRO A 655 12.57 21.40 5.26
N GLU A 656 11.99 21.00 4.12
CA GLU A 656 10.55 20.86 3.93
C GLU A 656 9.89 20.00 5.01
N VAL A 657 10.52 18.90 5.46
CA VAL A 657 9.97 18.01 6.49
C VAL A 657 9.84 18.75 7.82
N VAL A 658 10.89 19.45 8.24
CA VAL A 658 10.91 20.21 9.51
C VAL A 658 9.94 21.38 9.44
N LEU A 659 9.98 22.18 8.37
CA LEU A 659 9.15 23.37 8.19
C LEU A 659 7.67 23.02 8.17
N VAL A 660 7.27 22.00 7.40
CA VAL A 660 5.87 21.56 7.31
C VAL A 660 5.41 20.98 8.65
N SER A 661 6.21 20.12 9.28
CA SER A 661 5.86 19.49 10.56
C SER A 661 5.66 20.52 11.67
N LEU A 662 6.58 21.48 11.83
CA LEU A 662 6.44 22.53 12.84
C LEU A 662 5.27 23.46 12.54
N SER A 663 5.09 23.86 11.28
CA SER A 663 3.95 24.70 10.87
C SER A 663 2.61 24.04 11.20
N LEU A 664 2.49 22.74 10.95
CA LEU A 664 1.32 21.94 11.28
C LEU A 664 1.07 21.83 12.79
N LEU A 665 2.12 21.61 13.59
CA LEU A 665 2.02 21.62 15.05
C LEU A 665 1.60 22.99 15.60
N GLY A 666 2.07 24.08 14.96
CA GLY A 666 1.68 25.45 15.28
C GLY A 666 0.18 25.74 15.11
N LEU A 667 -0.57 24.92 14.37
CA LEU A 667 -2.03 25.04 14.22
C LEU A 667 -2.79 24.60 15.48
N LEU A 668 -2.24 23.65 16.25
CA LEU A 668 -2.97 22.96 17.33
C LEU A 668 -3.35 23.84 18.53
N PRO A 669 -2.50 24.77 19.02
CA PRO A 669 -2.82 25.62 20.18
C PRO A 669 -4.06 26.50 19.97
N ALA A 670 -4.21 27.07 18.76
CA ALA A 670 -5.35 27.92 18.44
C ALA A 670 -6.68 27.14 18.42
N LEU A 671 -6.64 25.89 17.97
CA LEU A 671 -7.80 24.99 17.93
C LEU A 671 -8.18 24.47 19.33
N ALA A 672 -7.21 24.25 20.21
CA ALA A 672 -7.47 23.88 21.60
C ALA A 672 -8.26 24.97 22.35
N LEU A 673 -7.98 26.25 22.06
CA LEU A 673 -8.71 27.39 22.63
C LEU A 673 -10.15 27.50 22.11
N GLN A 674 -10.45 26.99 20.91
CA GLN A 674 -11.79 26.98 20.33
C GLN A 674 -12.78 26.14 21.15
N ARG A 675 -12.32 25.04 21.78
CA ARG A 675 -13.18 24.18 22.62
C ARG A 675 -13.56 24.80 23.96
N ARG A 676 -12.79 25.78 24.46
CA ARG A 676 -13.04 26.44 25.76
C ARG A 676 -14.03 27.60 25.67
N SER A 677 -14.18 28.23 24.51
CA SER A 677 -15.17 29.30 24.29
C SER A 677 -16.55 28.74 23.93
N LYS A 678 -17.24 28.09 24.88
CA LYS A 678 -18.70 27.93 24.72
C LYS A 678 -19.36 29.31 24.83
N PRO A 679 -20.40 29.61 24.03
CA PRO A 679 -21.15 30.85 24.20
C PRO A 679 -21.78 30.85 25.60
N ARG A 680 -21.53 31.94 26.35
CA ARG A 680 -22.34 32.31 27.51
C ARG A 680 -23.78 32.33 27.00
N LYS A 681 -24.67 31.49 27.54
CA LYS A 681 -26.12 31.67 27.34
C LYS A 681 -26.41 33.11 27.75
N SER A 682 -26.73 34.00 26.80
CA SER A 682 -27.19 35.34 27.17
C SER A 682 -28.50 35.13 27.92
N GLY A 683 -28.52 35.55 29.18
CA GLY A 683 -29.73 35.53 29.99
C GLY A 683 -30.81 36.35 29.30
N ALA A 684 -31.80 35.65 28.74
CA ALA A 684 -33.11 36.20 28.48
C ALA A 684 -34.03 35.65 29.57
N GLN A 685 -33.93 36.22 30.76
CA GLN A 685 -34.94 36.19 31.83
C GLN A 685 -34.49 37.20 32.90
N MET A 686 -34.99 38.43 32.77
CA MET A 686 -35.33 39.40 33.83
C MET A 686 -35.39 40.80 33.22
N ARG A 687 -36.51 41.12 32.56
CA ARG A 687 -37.52 42.07 33.04
C ARG A 687 -38.68 42.12 32.06
#